data_AF-A0AAN8JBE0-F1
#
_entry.id   AF-A0AAN8JBE0-F1
#
_cell.length_a   1.000
_cell.length_b   1.000
_cell.length_c   1.000
_cell.angle_alpha   90.00
_cell.angle_beta   90.00
_cell.angle_gamma   90.00
#
_symmetry.space_group_name_H-M   'P 1'
#
loop_
_entity.id
_entity.type
_entity.pdbx_description
1 polymer ?
#
loop_
_entity_poly.entity_id
_entity_poly.type
_entity_poly.pdbx_seq_one_letter_code
_entity_poly.pdbx_strand_id
1 'polypeptide(L)'
;MCYGIVTYLLLVIKTLLLVGCIEQNPGPFNALSTCNISIVHNNVCSLLPKLDIIEAEFSDHDIICITESHLDNTIKDSEILLPGYRSPIRLDRNRHGGGVVVYIKNNLHFQIRHDLINPNIELIFIDLFTDYTKFLLGVLYRPPNTRVAFWDILYDTLSNALDSDSFFILTGDFNINILSNSSNCAKFEKLLQRLNLENLIKEPTNFTTLPGSCIDLFITNRKSLISETHVNAPICSTHSPIILSLNIKTYKQLTYKRTVRNYKLADYEGLNNELMTVDWSQNVFKNDDINKIYESFLDVLNKTLIQYIPTKVVTIRPNDKPFMNNAIRIKIRNRNRAHKRAKKTNSPNHWLLFRKVRNEVITLIREAKSNFKDKLEQQINIKNLPPNKWWKIAKTITNFDHKNVTTSPLLFENCVYTHPLDKANILNTYFASISKLNNVPDLPYFAARSNNELPNFIVSEHEVKDQLLILNCSKPSGPDNISPAVLKNITPSITSPLTKFFNLSLELQLLPDIWKTSHIIAAYKGKGDPHSPDNYRPISLTCSLCKILEKILFKNLYNFIKENNLLYKYQSGFQPNDSTVNQLLEIYDVIISNLDKGKQIRFIFCDVSKAFDKVWHIGLLAKLKQYGINKTLCKWIEHYLSNRKQCVVLEGFKSSYLHTDSGVPQGSVLGPFLFLIYLNDISDNITNNIRLFADDTSLFTIIHNDPLSSANSIT
;
A
#
# COMPACT_ATOMS: atom_id res chain seq x y z
N MET A 1 -40.64 -1.01 11.15
CA MET A 1 -39.50 -0.94 12.10
C MET A 1 -38.17 -0.93 11.33
N CYS A 2 -37.99 0.11 10.49
CA CYS A 2 -36.94 0.17 9.45
C CYS A 2 -35.85 1.21 9.73
N TYR A 3 -35.68 1.67 10.98
CA TYR A 3 -34.78 2.79 11.31
C TYR A 3 -33.65 2.47 12.31
N GLY A 4 -33.55 1.23 12.80
CA GLY A 4 -32.51 0.84 13.78
C GLY A 4 -31.27 0.17 13.21
N ILE A 5 -31.35 -0.41 11.99
CA ILE A 5 -30.31 -1.31 11.45
C ILE A 5 -29.45 -0.64 10.36
N VAL A 6 -29.98 0.39 9.69
CA VAL A 6 -29.23 1.25 8.74
C VAL A 6 -28.13 2.06 9.45
N THR A 7 -28.34 2.38 10.73
CA THR A 7 -27.47 3.22 11.55
C THR A 7 -26.19 2.49 12.01
N TYR A 8 -26.22 1.16 12.12
CA TYR A 8 -25.07 0.36 12.58
C TYR A 8 -24.19 -0.12 11.40
N LEU A 9 -24.78 -0.42 10.24
CA LEU A 9 -24.02 -0.82 9.04
C LEU A 9 -23.29 0.37 8.38
N LEU A 10 -23.88 1.58 8.45
CA LEU A 10 -23.22 2.83 8.04
C LEU A 10 -22.10 3.27 8.98
N LEU A 11 -21.97 2.67 10.19
CA LEU A 11 -20.94 3.01 11.16
C LEU A 11 -19.61 2.30 10.88
N VAL A 12 -19.67 1.05 10.40
CA VAL A 12 -18.48 0.20 10.22
C VAL A 12 -17.83 0.41 8.84
N ILE A 13 -18.61 0.69 7.80
CA ILE A 13 -18.07 0.98 6.44
C ILE A 13 -17.38 2.35 6.39
N LYS A 14 -17.71 3.28 7.29
CA LYS A 14 -16.97 4.55 7.40
C LYS A 14 -15.56 4.40 7.95
N THR A 15 -15.23 3.31 8.65
CA THR A 15 -13.93 3.16 9.32
C THR A 15 -12.80 2.65 8.41
N LEU A 16 -13.12 2.09 7.24
CA LEU A 16 -12.12 1.51 6.32
C LEU A 16 -11.98 2.24 4.97
N LEU A 17 -12.74 3.33 4.76
CA LEU A 17 -12.71 4.15 3.55
C LEU A 17 -12.55 5.66 3.81
N LEU A 18 -12.28 6.05 5.07
CA LEU A 18 -11.89 7.42 5.43
C LEU A 18 -10.36 7.54 5.56
N VAL A 19 -9.65 7.54 4.42
CA VAL A 19 -8.39 8.30 4.28
C VAL A 19 -8.70 9.70 3.69
N GLY A 20 -9.99 10.05 3.58
CA GLY A 20 -10.50 11.29 2.97
C GLY A 20 -10.48 12.55 3.84
N CYS A 21 -10.23 12.42 5.14
CA CYS A 21 -10.43 13.51 6.10
C CYS A 21 -9.38 13.48 7.19
N ILE A 22 -8.22 14.05 6.88
CA ILE A 22 -7.05 14.09 7.74
C ILE A 22 -6.89 15.55 8.12
N GLU A 23 -7.27 15.93 9.34
CA GLU A 23 -6.48 16.99 9.99
C GLU A 23 -5.04 16.49 10.02
N GLN A 24 -4.08 17.37 9.77
CA GLN A 24 -2.72 17.20 10.28
C GLN A 24 -2.78 17.27 11.80
N ASN A 25 -3.35 16.25 12.43
CA ASN A 25 -2.70 15.72 13.60
C ASN A 25 -1.49 14.99 13.02
N PRO A 26 -0.25 15.35 13.38
CA PRO A 26 0.90 14.55 12.95
C PRO A 26 0.53 13.09 13.22
N GLY A 27 0.57 12.26 12.17
CA GLY A 27 0.52 10.81 12.34
C GLY A 27 1.50 10.50 13.47
N PRO A 28 1.11 9.67 14.44
CA PRO A 28 1.53 9.88 15.81
C PRO A 28 3.05 9.84 15.84
N PHE A 29 3.69 10.96 16.22
CA PHE A 29 5.14 11.00 16.34
C PHE A 29 5.66 9.89 17.28
N ASN A 30 4.76 9.33 18.12
CA ASN A 30 5.02 8.25 19.07
C ASN A 30 4.33 6.89 18.74
N ALA A 31 3.76 6.69 17.53
CA ALA A 31 3.12 5.40 17.19
C ALA A 31 4.08 4.34 16.65
N LEU A 32 5.28 4.74 16.25
CA LEU A 32 6.36 3.78 16.05
C LEU A 32 7.15 3.63 17.32
N SER A 33 7.23 2.39 17.77
CA SER A 33 8.10 1.99 18.85
C SER A 33 9.05 0.92 18.34
N THR A 34 10.27 0.95 18.85
CA THR A 34 11.24 -0.12 18.65
C THR A 34 10.83 -1.32 19.50
N CYS A 35 10.12 -2.23 18.85
CA CYS A 35 9.71 -3.48 19.46
C CYS A 35 10.78 -4.55 19.21
N ASN A 36 10.91 -5.46 20.16
CA ASN A 36 11.71 -6.66 19.97
C ASN A 36 11.07 -7.54 18.88
N ILE A 37 11.89 -8.15 18.02
CA ILE A 37 11.41 -9.15 17.05
C ILE A 37 10.83 -10.33 17.83
N SER A 38 9.59 -10.69 17.52
CA SER A 38 8.88 -11.80 18.17
C SER A 38 8.68 -12.96 17.21
N ILE A 39 9.13 -14.14 17.62
CA ILE A 39 8.96 -15.41 16.92
C ILE A 39 7.97 -16.26 17.71
N VAL A 40 6.94 -16.79 17.05
CA VAL A 40 6.07 -17.80 17.63
C VAL A 40 6.30 -19.14 16.94
N HIS A 41 6.30 -20.21 17.71
CA HIS A 41 6.19 -21.57 17.20
C HIS A 41 4.95 -22.25 17.78
N ASN A 42 4.18 -22.93 16.93
CA ASN A 42 3.08 -23.78 17.39
C ASN A 42 2.88 -24.98 16.48
N ASN A 43 2.84 -26.17 17.08
CA ASN A 43 2.28 -27.35 16.43
C ASN A 43 0.75 -27.23 16.39
N VAL A 44 0.21 -27.14 15.18
CA VAL A 44 -1.22 -26.88 14.98
C VAL A 44 -2.02 -28.14 14.70
N CYS A 45 -1.40 -29.28 14.36
CA CYS A 45 -2.06 -30.51 13.92
C CYS A 45 -3.12 -30.26 12.83
N SER A 46 -2.69 -29.97 11.60
CA SER A 46 -3.48 -29.51 10.44
C SER A 46 -3.77 -28.00 10.43
N LEU A 47 -3.13 -27.30 9.49
CA LEU A 47 -3.20 -25.83 9.38
C LEU A 47 -4.50 -25.32 8.76
N LEU A 48 -4.94 -25.92 7.65
CA LEU A 48 -6.02 -25.38 6.81
C LEU A 48 -7.33 -25.10 7.59
N PRO A 49 -7.83 -25.99 8.47
CA PRO A 49 -9.06 -25.75 9.24
C PRO A 49 -8.92 -24.71 10.37
N LYS A 50 -7.69 -24.25 10.62
CA LYS A 50 -7.28 -23.43 11.76
C LYS A 50 -6.69 -22.08 11.32
N LEU A 51 -6.61 -21.82 10.01
CA LEU A 51 -6.02 -20.59 9.46
C LEU A 51 -6.66 -19.32 10.05
N ASP A 52 -7.98 -19.31 10.23
CA ASP A 52 -8.72 -18.18 10.83
C ASP A 52 -8.28 -17.86 12.27
N ILE A 53 -7.97 -18.91 13.02
CA ILE A 53 -7.56 -18.81 14.43
C ILE A 53 -6.11 -18.33 14.50
N ILE A 54 -5.24 -18.91 13.67
CA ILE A 54 -3.84 -18.49 13.52
C ILE A 54 -3.76 -17.03 13.11
N GLU A 55 -4.57 -16.63 12.12
CA GLU A 55 -4.67 -15.25 11.66
C GLU A 55 -5.10 -14.29 12.77
N ALA A 56 -6.03 -14.70 13.63
CA ALA A 56 -6.55 -13.85 14.71
C ALA A 56 -5.60 -13.74 15.92
N GLU A 57 -4.82 -14.78 16.21
CA GLU A 57 -4.02 -14.87 17.44
C GLU A 57 -2.54 -14.56 17.24
N PHE A 58 -1.98 -14.85 16.06
CA PHE A 58 -0.55 -14.67 15.79
C PHE A 58 -0.24 -13.46 14.90
N SER A 59 -1.24 -12.66 14.48
CA SER A 59 -1.02 -11.50 13.59
C SER A 59 -0.01 -10.47 14.10
N ASP A 60 0.18 -10.37 15.41
CA ASP A 60 1.09 -9.39 16.02
C ASP A 60 2.56 -9.86 16.05
N HIS A 61 2.82 -11.14 15.80
CA HIS A 61 4.17 -11.72 15.78
C HIS A 61 4.88 -11.43 14.46
N ASP A 62 6.21 -11.44 14.42
CA ASP A 62 6.93 -11.07 13.20
C ASP A 62 7.23 -12.27 12.32
N ILE A 63 7.44 -13.41 12.99
CA ILE A 63 7.71 -14.69 12.38
C ILE A 63 6.80 -15.72 13.05
N ILE A 64 6.03 -16.45 12.25
CA ILE A 64 5.17 -17.54 12.69
C ILE A 64 5.75 -18.84 12.12
N CYS A 65 6.15 -19.74 13.01
CA CYS A 65 6.64 -21.08 12.69
C CYS A 65 5.56 -22.10 13.05
N ILE A 66 5.16 -22.93 12.09
CA ILE A 66 4.12 -23.93 12.25
C ILE A 66 4.70 -25.30 11.91
N THR A 67 4.43 -26.26 12.77
CA THR A 67 4.73 -27.68 12.58
C THR A 67 3.43 -28.50 12.57
N GLU A 68 3.50 -29.71 12.02
CA GLU A 68 2.30 -30.53 11.71
C GLU A 68 1.30 -29.75 10.85
N SER A 69 1.79 -29.12 9.78
CA SER A 69 0.94 -28.36 8.87
C SER A 69 -0.07 -29.25 8.13
N HIS A 70 0.30 -30.51 7.89
CA HIS A 70 -0.46 -31.51 7.13
C HIS A 70 -0.85 -31.02 5.74
N LEU A 71 0.06 -30.28 5.11
CA LEU A 71 -0.10 -29.78 3.75
C LEU A 71 0.58 -30.73 2.76
N ASP A 72 0.06 -30.70 1.54
CA ASP A 72 0.63 -31.36 0.38
C ASP A 72 0.68 -30.41 -0.83
N ASN A 73 1.20 -30.92 -1.94
CA ASN A 73 1.34 -30.18 -3.18
C ASN A 73 0.02 -29.86 -3.89
N THR A 74 -1.13 -30.39 -3.44
CA THR A 74 -2.45 -30.08 -4.01
C THR A 74 -2.98 -28.75 -3.50
N ILE A 75 -2.57 -28.36 -2.29
CA ILE A 75 -2.96 -27.08 -1.68
C ILE A 75 -2.04 -25.99 -2.21
N LYS A 76 -2.61 -24.94 -2.80
CA LYS A 76 -1.82 -23.80 -3.30
C LYS A 76 -1.43 -22.85 -2.17
N ASP A 77 -0.28 -22.19 -2.31
CA ASP A 77 0.15 -21.17 -1.35
C ASP A 77 -0.89 -20.07 -1.13
N SER A 78 -1.66 -19.74 -2.18
CA SER A 78 -2.76 -18.76 -2.15
C SER A 78 -3.88 -19.13 -1.16
N GLU A 79 -4.06 -20.42 -0.86
CA GLU A 79 -5.13 -20.91 0.04
C GLU A 79 -4.76 -20.75 1.52
N ILE A 80 -3.47 -20.61 1.82
CA ILE A 80 -2.93 -20.52 3.18
C ILE A 80 -2.23 -19.19 3.45
N LEU A 81 -2.52 -18.15 2.67
CA LEU A 81 -1.95 -16.81 2.87
C LEU A 81 -2.43 -16.19 4.19
N LEU A 82 -1.49 -15.59 4.93
CA LEU A 82 -1.80 -14.77 6.09
C LEU A 82 -1.63 -13.28 5.73
N PRO A 83 -2.69 -12.45 5.82
CA PRO A 83 -2.58 -11.03 5.51
C PRO A 83 -1.56 -10.32 6.42
N GLY A 84 -0.62 -9.59 5.82
CA GLY A 84 0.51 -8.93 6.49
C GLY A 84 1.82 -9.71 6.44
N TYR A 85 1.79 -10.94 5.92
CA TYR A 85 2.93 -11.81 5.74
C TYR A 85 3.22 -12.07 4.27
N ARG A 86 4.47 -12.45 4.00
CA ARG A 86 4.95 -12.90 2.70
C ARG A 86 4.37 -14.27 2.37
N SER A 87 4.57 -14.74 1.14
CA SER A 87 4.19 -16.10 0.75
C SER A 87 4.76 -17.12 1.74
N PRO A 88 3.99 -18.16 2.11
CA PRO A 88 4.42 -19.17 3.06
C PRO A 88 5.67 -19.89 2.55
N ILE A 89 6.66 -20.05 3.42
CA ILE A 89 7.83 -20.89 3.16
C ILE A 89 7.52 -22.24 3.77
N ARG A 90 7.40 -23.30 2.97
CA ARG A 90 6.92 -24.59 3.48
C ARG A 90 7.72 -25.77 2.96
N LEU A 91 7.72 -26.82 3.76
CA LEU A 91 8.19 -28.14 3.41
C LEU A 91 7.04 -29.10 3.72
N ASP A 92 6.40 -29.57 2.66
CA ASP A 92 5.21 -30.41 2.73
C ASP A 92 5.58 -31.89 2.90
N ARG A 93 4.65 -32.66 3.45
CA ARG A 93 4.84 -34.09 3.65
C ARG A 93 3.65 -34.89 3.13
N ASN A 94 3.89 -35.68 2.08
CA ASN A 94 2.88 -36.54 1.44
C ASN A 94 2.59 -37.84 2.23
N ARG A 95 2.53 -37.79 3.56
CA ARG A 95 2.20 -38.92 4.45
C ARG A 95 1.25 -38.42 5.55
N HIS A 96 0.63 -39.33 6.31
CA HIS A 96 -0.16 -38.94 7.49
C HIS A 96 0.73 -38.22 8.52
N GLY A 97 0.58 -36.90 8.62
CA GLY A 97 1.30 -36.06 9.58
C GLY A 97 2.62 -35.46 9.07
N GLY A 98 3.10 -34.46 9.81
CA GLY A 98 4.30 -33.68 9.54
C GLY A 98 4.06 -32.41 8.71
N GLY A 99 5.16 -31.86 8.20
CA GLY A 99 5.21 -30.62 7.44
C GLY A 99 5.53 -29.40 8.31
N VAL A 100 6.24 -28.46 7.70
CA VAL A 100 6.69 -27.21 8.30
C VAL A 100 6.23 -26.04 7.44
N VAL A 101 5.74 -24.97 8.06
CA VAL A 101 5.39 -23.71 7.39
C VAL A 101 5.93 -22.54 8.20
N VAL A 102 6.56 -21.58 7.53
CA VAL A 102 7.05 -20.33 8.12
C VAL A 102 6.42 -19.15 7.41
N TYR A 103 5.83 -18.24 8.19
CA TYR A 103 5.36 -16.94 7.73
C TYR A 103 6.24 -15.84 8.28
N ILE A 104 6.70 -14.94 7.41
CA ILE A 104 7.53 -13.78 7.76
C ILE A 104 6.78 -12.51 7.38
N LYS A 105 6.69 -11.53 8.28
CA LYS A 105 6.00 -10.27 8.00
C LYS A 105 6.63 -9.52 6.81
N ASN A 106 5.80 -8.76 6.11
CA ASN A 106 6.21 -8.02 4.91
C ASN A 106 7.33 -6.98 5.14
N ASN A 107 7.46 -6.50 6.38
CA ASN A 107 8.47 -5.53 6.79
C ASN A 107 9.84 -6.13 7.13
N LEU A 108 10.00 -7.46 7.07
CA LEU A 108 11.30 -8.13 7.26
C LEU A 108 11.88 -8.58 5.92
N HIS A 109 13.19 -8.43 5.78
CA HIS A 109 13.94 -8.98 4.65
C HIS A 109 14.52 -10.33 5.04
N PHE A 110 14.46 -11.30 4.13
CA PHE A 110 14.92 -12.66 4.37
C PHE A 110 15.41 -13.33 3.09
N GLN A 111 16.23 -14.37 3.25
CA GLN A 111 16.69 -15.25 2.17
C GLN A 111 16.58 -16.71 2.63
N ILE A 112 16.04 -17.58 1.77
CA ILE A 112 15.95 -19.02 2.06
C ILE A 112 17.30 -19.67 1.75
N ARG A 113 17.82 -20.46 2.68
CA ARG A 113 19.09 -21.19 2.53
C ARG A 113 18.85 -22.57 1.93
N HIS A 114 18.59 -22.57 0.61
CA HIS A 114 18.36 -23.80 -0.16
C HIS A 114 19.55 -24.76 -0.15
N ASP A 115 20.76 -24.23 0.03
CA ASP A 115 22.01 -24.97 0.17
C ASP A 115 22.06 -25.83 1.45
N LEU A 116 21.28 -25.49 2.48
CA LEU A 116 21.23 -26.22 3.75
C LEU A 116 20.04 -27.20 3.85
N ILE A 117 19.21 -27.30 2.80
CA ILE A 117 18.04 -28.19 2.80
C ILE A 117 18.51 -29.64 2.63
N ASN A 118 18.13 -30.50 3.58
CA ASN A 118 18.39 -31.93 3.52
C ASN A 118 17.07 -32.72 3.36
N PRO A 119 16.91 -33.55 2.33
CA PRO A 119 15.64 -34.24 2.04
C PRO A 119 15.26 -35.30 3.09
N ASN A 120 16.18 -35.70 3.97
CA ASN A 120 15.95 -36.74 4.97
C ASN A 120 15.42 -36.20 6.31
N ILE A 121 15.38 -34.87 6.48
CA ILE A 121 14.88 -34.21 7.69
C ILE A 121 13.93 -33.08 7.32
N GLU A 122 12.89 -32.87 8.13
CA GLU A 122 11.93 -31.79 7.89
C GLU A 122 12.43 -30.50 8.54
N LEU A 123 13.43 -29.86 7.93
CA LEU A 123 14.13 -28.68 8.45
C LEU A 123 14.27 -27.61 7.36
N ILE A 124 13.79 -26.39 7.66
CA ILE A 124 13.94 -25.22 6.80
C ILE A 124 14.89 -24.22 7.48
N PHE A 125 15.82 -23.65 6.72
CA PHE A 125 16.69 -22.56 7.16
C PHE A 125 16.42 -21.25 6.41
N ILE A 126 16.34 -20.17 7.16
CA ILE A 126 16.05 -18.83 6.63
C ILE A 126 16.99 -17.82 7.28
N ASP A 127 17.76 -17.11 6.47
CA ASP A 127 18.52 -15.93 6.89
C ASP A 127 17.59 -14.72 6.99
N LEU A 128 17.57 -14.08 8.14
CA LEU A 128 16.80 -12.87 8.42
C LEU A 128 17.73 -11.69 8.60
N PHE A 129 17.41 -10.60 7.91
CA PHE A 129 18.20 -9.38 7.89
C PHE A 129 17.46 -8.25 8.61
N THR A 130 18.17 -7.59 9.50
CA THR A 130 17.72 -6.38 10.21
C THR A 130 18.75 -5.29 10.03
N ASP A 131 18.42 -4.05 10.39
CA ASP A 131 19.30 -2.89 10.20
C ASP A 131 20.69 -3.05 10.85
N TYR A 132 20.80 -3.88 11.91
CA TYR A 132 22.02 -4.00 12.72
C TYR A 132 22.61 -5.42 12.78
N THR A 133 21.85 -6.45 12.41
CA THR A 133 22.30 -7.84 12.52
C THR A 133 21.58 -8.75 11.54
N LYS A 134 22.26 -9.84 11.16
CA LYS A 134 21.63 -10.99 10.52
C LYS A 134 21.54 -12.17 11.49
N PHE A 135 20.53 -13.02 11.33
CA PHE A 135 20.43 -14.27 12.09
C PHE A 135 19.76 -15.37 11.29
N LEU A 136 20.17 -16.60 11.56
CA LEU A 136 19.69 -17.80 10.89
C LEU A 136 18.61 -18.45 11.75
N LEU A 137 17.43 -18.64 11.16
CA LEU A 137 16.29 -19.34 11.76
C LEU A 137 16.14 -20.73 11.13
N GLY A 138 16.23 -21.77 11.95
CA GLY A 138 15.87 -23.14 11.62
C GLY A 138 14.48 -23.50 12.18
N VAL A 139 13.63 -24.13 11.37
CA VAL A 139 12.36 -24.69 11.83
C VAL A 139 12.30 -26.19 11.53
N LEU A 140 12.29 -27.00 12.59
CA LEU A 140 12.35 -28.45 12.54
C LEU A 140 11.00 -29.09 12.88
N TYR A 141 10.63 -30.14 12.14
CA TYR A 141 9.72 -31.15 12.64
C TYR A 141 10.44 -32.50 12.67
N ARG A 142 10.49 -33.14 13.85
CA ARG A 142 11.05 -34.49 14.00
C ARG A 142 9.89 -35.48 14.16
N PRO A 143 9.70 -36.44 13.25
CA PRO A 143 8.70 -37.49 13.43
C PRO A 143 9.03 -38.39 14.65
N PRO A 144 8.03 -38.89 15.40
CA PRO A 144 8.25 -39.66 16.63
C PRO A 144 9.06 -40.95 16.41
N ASN A 145 8.85 -41.65 15.29
CA ASN A 145 9.51 -42.92 14.94
C ASN A 145 10.65 -42.75 13.92
N THR A 146 11.59 -41.83 14.18
CA THR A 146 12.76 -41.61 13.31
C THR A 146 13.88 -42.65 13.51
N ARG A 147 14.61 -42.97 12.44
CA ARG A 147 15.75 -43.90 12.45
C ARG A 147 16.93 -43.33 13.26
N VAL A 148 17.83 -44.19 13.74
CA VAL A 148 19.02 -43.80 14.52
C VAL A 148 19.90 -42.77 13.79
N ALA A 149 20.04 -42.91 12.46
CA ALA A 149 20.79 -42.00 11.60
C ALA A 149 20.28 -40.55 11.59
N PHE A 150 19.07 -40.28 12.12
CA PHE A 150 18.55 -38.92 12.25
C PHE A 150 19.51 -38.00 13.03
N TRP A 151 20.14 -38.53 14.08
CA TRP A 151 21.02 -37.73 14.94
C TRP A 151 22.30 -37.29 14.23
N ASP A 152 22.88 -38.16 13.42
CA ASP A 152 24.08 -37.87 12.64
C ASP A 152 23.76 -36.85 11.54
N ILE A 153 22.65 -37.07 10.81
CA ILE A 153 22.18 -36.13 9.77
C ILE A 153 21.88 -34.74 10.36
N LEU A 154 21.22 -34.70 11.53
CA LEU A 154 20.92 -33.44 12.20
C LEU A 154 22.20 -32.74 12.66
N TYR A 155 23.18 -33.49 13.19
CA TYR A 155 24.47 -32.94 13.58
C TYR A 155 25.21 -32.34 12.38
N ASP A 156 25.32 -33.05 11.26
CA ASP A 156 25.99 -32.57 10.05
C ASP A 156 25.29 -31.33 9.50
N THR A 157 23.96 -31.36 9.45
CA THR A 157 23.16 -30.23 8.93
C THR A 157 23.31 -28.99 9.80
N LEU A 158 23.23 -29.14 11.13
CA LEU A 158 23.40 -28.01 12.05
C LEU A 158 24.84 -27.50 12.07
N SER A 159 25.83 -28.39 11.94
CA SER A 159 27.25 -28.00 11.87
C SER A 159 27.52 -27.15 10.64
N ASN A 160 26.98 -27.53 9.47
CA ASN A 160 27.09 -26.73 8.24
C ASN A 160 26.32 -25.40 8.33
N ALA A 161 25.23 -25.36 9.08
CA ALA A 161 24.45 -24.13 9.29
C ALA A 161 25.14 -23.14 10.24
N LEU A 162 25.91 -23.65 11.20
CA LEU A 162 26.65 -22.88 12.19
C LEU A 162 28.03 -22.46 11.64
N ASP A 163 28.06 -21.65 10.58
CA ASP A 163 29.29 -20.93 10.21
C ASP A 163 29.73 -20.02 11.37
N SER A 164 31.04 -20.00 11.64
CA SER A 164 31.66 -19.33 12.81
C SER A 164 31.13 -17.89 12.99
N ASP A 165 30.47 -17.65 14.12
CA ASP A 165 29.89 -16.38 14.62
C ASP A 165 28.49 -15.92 14.13
N SER A 166 27.76 -16.71 13.35
CA SER A 166 26.37 -16.37 12.99
C SER A 166 25.37 -16.54 14.16
N PHE A 167 24.38 -15.66 14.30
CA PHE A 167 23.36 -15.77 15.38
C PHE A 167 22.35 -16.82 14.93
N PHE A 168 22.15 -17.85 15.75
CA PHE A 168 21.35 -19.01 15.38
C PHE A 168 20.18 -19.24 16.33
N ILE A 169 19.02 -19.51 15.75
CA ILE A 169 17.80 -19.92 16.46
C ILE A 169 17.23 -21.15 15.75
N LEU A 170 17.02 -22.23 16.49
CA LEU A 170 16.30 -23.41 16.03
C LEU A 170 15.02 -23.57 16.85
N THR A 171 13.89 -23.72 16.18
CA THR A 171 12.59 -24.00 16.82
C THR A 171 11.88 -25.13 16.12
N GLY A 172 10.87 -25.72 16.75
CA GLY A 172 10.19 -26.86 16.17
C GLY A 172 9.54 -27.79 17.18
N ASP A 173 8.91 -28.83 16.64
CA ASP A 173 8.47 -30.00 17.40
C ASP A 173 9.51 -31.11 17.25
N PHE A 174 10.19 -31.42 18.34
CA PHE A 174 11.24 -32.43 18.38
C PHE A 174 10.69 -33.83 18.65
N ASN A 175 9.42 -33.96 19.06
CA ASN A 175 8.85 -35.22 19.55
C ASN A 175 9.79 -35.95 20.55
N ILE A 176 10.48 -35.18 21.38
CA ILE A 176 11.38 -35.66 22.44
C ILE A 176 11.00 -34.92 23.70
N ASN A 177 10.47 -35.65 24.68
CA ASN A 177 10.13 -35.05 25.96
C ASN A 177 11.39 -34.79 26.77
N ILE A 178 11.86 -33.54 26.80
CA ILE A 178 13.06 -33.14 27.55
C ILE A 178 12.87 -33.28 29.07
N LEU A 179 11.63 -33.39 29.55
CA LEU A 179 11.33 -33.63 30.97
C LEU A 179 11.43 -35.11 31.34
N SER A 180 11.75 -35.99 30.38
CA SER A 180 11.88 -37.43 30.58
C SER A 180 13.33 -37.89 30.47
N ASN A 181 13.71 -38.90 31.26
CA ASN A 181 15.04 -39.52 31.22
C ASN A 181 15.19 -40.57 30.10
N SER A 182 14.76 -40.23 28.87
CA SER A 182 14.82 -41.15 27.73
C SER A 182 16.19 -41.15 27.04
N SER A 183 16.53 -42.24 26.33
CA SER A 183 17.79 -42.34 25.56
C SER A 183 17.91 -41.28 24.46
N ASN A 184 16.79 -40.89 23.84
CA ASN A 184 16.74 -39.79 22.88
C ASN A 184 17.00 -38.44 23.54
N CYS A 185 16.56 -38.22 24.79
CA CYS A 185 16.89 -37.02 25.55
C CYS A 185 18.42 -36.91 25.77
N ALA A 186 19.06 -37.99 26.20
CA ALA A 186 20.51 -38.00 26.40
C ALA A 186 21.31 -37.77 25.09
N LYS A 187 20.84 -38.30 23.96
CA LYS A 187 21.44 -38.03 22.64
C LYS A 187 21.27 -36.57 22.23
N PHE A 188 20.09 -36.01 22.45
CA PHE A 188 19.78 -34.62 22.17
C PHE A 188 20.65 -33.65 23.01
N GLU A 189 20.77 -33.90 24.32
CA GLU A 189 21.62 -33.09 25.21
C GLU A 189 23.10 -33.11 24.78
N LYS A 190 23.62 -34.29 24.40
CA LYS A 190 24.99 -34.42 23.86
C LYS A 190 25.18 -33.64 22.56
N LEU A 191 24.17 -33.62 21.68
CA LEU A 191 24.21 -32.84 20.43
C LEU A 191 24.25 -31.34 20.74
N LEU A 192 23.41 -30.85 21.65
CA LEU A 192 23.40 -29.45 22.06
C LEU A 192 24.74 -29.02 22.67
N GLN A 193 25.32 -29.85 23.54
CA GLN A 193 26.64 -29.59 24.13
C GLN A 193 27.75 -29.52 23.07
N ARG A 194 27.74 -30.43 22.10
CA ARG A 194 28.73 -30.47 21.01
C ARG A 194 28.68 -29.23 20.12
N LEU A 195 27.48 -28.69 19.89
CA LEU A 195 27.26 -27.52 19.03
C LEU A 195 27.20 -26.19 19.81
N ASN A 196 27.48 -26.22 21.11
CA ASN A 196 27.36 -25.07 22.02
C ASN A 196 26.00 -24.36 21.93
N LEU A 197 24.93 -25.16 21.91
CA LEU A 197 23.55 -24.72 21.83
C LEU A 197 22.85 -24.88 23.19
N GLU A 198 21.96 -23.94 23.54
CA GLU A 198 21.15 -24.00 24.76
C GLU A 198 19.65 -24.04 24.42
N ASN A 199 18.90 -24.92 25.09
CA ASN A 199 17.45 -24.93 25.03
C ASN A 199 16.85 -23.96 26.07
N LEU A 200 15.92 -23.12 25.62
CA LEU A 200 15.30 -22.05 26.39
C LEU A 200 13.96 -22.47 27.04
N ILE A 201 13.26 -23.45 26.49
CA ILE A 201 11.96 -23.89 27.00
C ILE A 201 12.15 -25.05 27.97
N LYS A 202 11.70 -24.87 29.22
CA LYS A 202 11.83 -25.88 30.30
C LYS A 202 10.49 -26.29 30.91
N GLU A 203 9.38 -25.84 30.33
CA GLU A 203 8.03 -26.09 30.82
C GLU A 203 7.19 -26.89 29.82
N PRO A 204 6.16 -27.64 30.26
CA PRO A 204 5.33 -28.43 29.37
C PRO A 204 4.70 -27.60 28.24
N THR A 205 4.81 -28.10 27.01
CA THR A 205 4.26 -27.49 25.80
C THR A 205 3.13 -28.30 25.18
N ASN A 206 3.04 -29.61 25.44
CA ASN A 206 1.98 -30.48 24.96
C ASN A 206 1.19 -31.09 26.12
N PHE A 207 -0.13 -30.89 26.11
CA PHE A 207 -1.06 -31.33 27.17
C PHE A 207 -1.99 -32.46 26.72
N THR A 208 -1.54 -33.29 25.78
CA THR A 208 -2.25 -34.50 25.36
C THR A 208 -2.36 -35.51 26.51
N THR A 209 -1.30 -35.66 27.32
CA THR A 209 -1.25 -36.46 28.55
C THR A 209 -0.95 -35.55 29.76
N LEU A 210 -1.35 -35.96 30.96
CA LEU A 210 -1.00 -35.28 32.22
C LEU A 210 -0.05 -36.16 33.05
N PRO A 211 1.05 -35.62 33.62
CA PRO A 211 1.57 -34.25 33.45
C PRO A 211 2.05 -34.01 32.00
N GLY A 212 1.88 -32.79 31.48
CA GLY A 212 2.21 -32.46 30.08
C GLY A 212 3.68 -32.72 29.72
N SER A 213 3.96 -32.88 28.43
CA SER A 213 5.32 -33.08 27.91
C SER A 213 5.90 -31.78 27.35
N CYS A 214 7.23 -31.64 27.37
CA CYS A 214 7.93 -30.52 26.74
C CYS A 214 8.64 -31.04 25.49
N ILE A 215 8.05 -30.80 24.33
CA ILE A 215 8.52 -31.32 23.03
C ILE A 215 8.70 -30.21 21.98
N ASP A 216 8.09 -29.05 22.21
CA ASP A 216 8.23 -27.86 21.37
C ASP A 216 9.32 -26.96 21.98
N LEU A 217 10.41 -26.72 21.25
CA LEU A 217 11.62 -26.11 21.80
C LEU A 217 12.04 -24.83 21.09
N PHE A 218 12.79 -23.99 21.79
CA PHE A 218 13.62 -22.92 21.23
C PHE A 218 15.06 -23.15 21.66
N ILE A 219 15.97 -23.24 20.69
CA ILE A 219 17.38 -23.55 20.88
C ILE A 219 18.21 -22.43 20.26
N THR A 220 19.27 -21.99 20.92
CA THR A 220 20.12 -20.91 20.39
C THR A 220 21.58 -21.07 20.81
N ASN A 221 22.50 -20.51 20.00
CA ASN A 221 23.90 -20.36 20.37
C ASN A 221 24.20 -19.07 21.16
N ARG A 222 23.27 -18.11 21.21
CA ARG A 222 23.47 -16.80 21.85
C ARG A 222 22.26 -16.35 22.66
N LYS A 223 22.21 -16.80 23.92
CA LYS A 223 21.16 -16.41 24.87
C LYS A 223 21.13 -14.91 25.22
N SER A 224 22.26 -14.20 25.11
CA SER A 224 22.34 -12.75 25.39
C SER A 224 21.47 -11.89 24.48
N LEU A 225 21.18 -12.37 23.27
CA LEU A 225 20.30 -11.70 22.31
C LEU A 225 18.82 -12.03 22.50
N ILE A 226 18.47 -12.87 23.48
CA ILE A 226 17.10 -13.23 23.81
C ILE A 226 16.62 -12.35 24.96
N SER A 227 15.46 -11.70 24.79
CA SER A 227 14.87 -10.88 25.84
C SER A 227 14.01 -11.70 26.80
N GLU A 228 13.14 -12.55 26.25
CA GLU A 228 12.22 -13.40 27.02
C GLU A 228 11.67 -14.55 26.17
N THR A 229 11.25 -15.61 26.85
CA THR A 229 10.53 -16.75 26.26
C THR A 229 9.29 -17.09 27.08
N HIS A 230 8.17 -17.39 26.42
CA HIS A 230 6.90 -17.68 27.08
C HIS A 230 6.19 -18.88 26.46
N VAL A 231 5.55 -19.73 27.28
CA VAL A 231 4.60 -20.73 26.81
C VAL A 231 3.17 -20.26 27.09
N ASN A 232 2.44 -19.99 26.01
CA ASN A 232 1.08 -19.45 26.05
C ASN A 232 0.01 -20.54 26.15
N ALA A 233 -1.24 -20.14 26.33
CA ALA A 233 -2.36 -21.07 26.38
C ALA A 233 -2.57 -21.78 25.04
N PRO A 234 -2.84 -23.11 25.01
CA PRO A 234 -3.18 -23.81 23.78
C PRO A 234 -4.37 -23.13 23.09
N ILE A 235 -4.21 -22.85 21.80
CA ILE A 235 -5.18 -22.06 21.04
C ILE A 235 -6.12 -22.97 20.26
N CYS A 236 -5.56 -23.84 19.41
CA CYS A 236 -6.31 -24.66 18.47
C CYS A 236 -5.95 -26.17 18.50
N SER A 237 -4.87 -26.54 19.19
CA SER A 237 -4.41 -27.91 19.42
C SER A 237 -4.20 -28.16 20.92
N THR A 238 -3.69 -29.34 21.29
CA THR A 238 -3.20 -29.63 22.65
C THR A 238 -1.81 -29.03 22.92
N HIS A 239 -1.16 -28.52 21.88
CA HIS A 239 0.13 -27.84 22.00
C HIS A 239 -0.07 -26.35 22.31
N SER A 240 0.69 -25.89 23.26
CA SER A 240 0.86 -24.48 23.60
C SER A 240 1.79 -23.81 22.60
N PRO A 241 1.44 -22.61 22.12
CA PRO A 241 2.39 -21.80 21.37
C PRO A 241 3.51 -21.34 22.30
N ILE A 242 4.74 -21.49 21.81
CA ILE A 242 5.94 -20.96 22.44
C ILE A 242 6.32 -19.66 21.73
N ILE A 243 6.66 -18.63 22.49
CA ILE A 243 7.03 -17.32 21.96
C ILE A 243 8.43 -16.98 22.43
N LEU A 244 9.23 -16.45 21.53
CA LEU A 244 10.57 -15.94 21.79
C LEU A 244 10.64 -14.49 21.33
N SER A 245 11.15 -13.62 22.19
CA SER A 245 11.39 -12.21 21.87
C SER A 245 12.90 -11.96 21.83
N LEU A 246 13.37 -11.32 20.75
CA LEU A 246 14.77 -11.00 20.51
C LEU A 246 15.08 -9.57 20.93
N ASN A 247 16.24 -9.32 21.54
CA ASN A 247 16.83 -7.99 21.76
C ASN A 247 17.28 -7.31 20.45
N ILE A 248 16.60 -7.59 19.35
CA ILE A 248 16.78 -6.98 18.05
C ILE A 248 15.57 -6.09 17.80
N LYS A 249 15.82 -4.80 17.60
CA LYS A 249 14.77 -3.80 17.42
C LYS A 249 14.24 -3.83 15.99
N THR A 250 12.91 -3.87 15.88
CA THR A 250 12.17 -3.63 14.65
C THR A 250 11.10 -2.58 14.89
N TYR A 251 10.75 -1.88 13.82
CA TYR A 251 9.74 -0.83 13.83
C TYR A 251 8.35 -1.44 13.67
N LYS A 252 7.53 -1.30 14.72
CA LYS A 252 6.11 -1.68 14.68
C LYS A 252 5.22 -0.47 14.87
N GLN A 253 4.18 -0.39 14.06
CA GLN A 253 3.11 0.57 14.29
C GLN A 253 2.23 0.06 15.43
N LEU A 254 2.31 0.73 16.58
CA LEU A 254 1.53 0.41 17.76
C LEU A 254 0.06 0.81 17.56
N THR A 255 -0.79 0.29 18.43
CA THR A 255 -2.16 0.82 18.58
C THR A 255 -2.06 2.27 19.06
N TYR A 256 -2.71 3.18 18.36
CA TYR A 256 -2.70 4.61 18.72
C TYR A 256 -4.10 5.20 18.72
N LYS A 257 -4.28 6.27 19.48
CA LYS A 257 -5.49 7.07 19.46
C LYS A 257 -5.32 8.21 18.46
N ARG A 258 -6.37 8.50 17.71
CA ARG A 258 -6.39 9.57 16.71
C ARG A 258 -7.70 10.35 16.82
N THR A 259 -7.59 11.68 16.83
CA THR A 259 -8.74 12.56 16.69
C THR A 259 -9.12 12.69 15.22
N VAL A 260 -10.41 12.52 14.91
CA VAL A 260 -10.96 12.64 13.55
C VAL A 260 -12.22 13.50 13.58
N ARG A 261 -12.39 14.35 12.55
CA ARG A 261 -13.63 15.11 12.34
C ARG A 261 -14.79 14.18 12.02
N ASN A 262 -15.94 14.43 12.64
CA ASN A 262 -17.15 13.65 12.47
C ASN A 262 -18.15 14.36 11.54
N TYR A 263 -17.86 14.32 10.25
CA TYR A 263 -18.67 14.92 9.17
C TYR A 263 -20.14 14.47 9.12
N LYS A 264 -20.52 13.40 9.84
CA LYS A 264 -21.92 12.97 9.94
C LYS A 264 -22.73 13.83 10.91
N LEU A 265 -22.07 14.35 11.94
CA LEU A 265 -22.68 15.15 13.00
C LEU A 265 -22.34 16.63 12.81
N ALA A 266 -21.84 17.01 11.64
CA ALA A 266 -21.55 18.40 11.32
C ALA A 266 -22.85 19.17 11.07
N ASP A 267 -22.94 20.35 11.64
CA ASP A 267 -24.02 21.31 11.35
C ASP A 267 -23.65 22.14 10.12
N TYR A 268 -23.93 21.58 8.93
CA TYR A 268 -23.65 22.26 7.66
C TYR A 268 -24.56 23.45 7.40
N GLU A 269 -25.74 23.49 8.01
CA GLU A 269 -26.68 24.60 7.85
C GLU A 269 -26.15 25.83 8.59
N GLY A 270 -25.84 25.68 9.88
CA GLY A 270 -25.18 26.71 10.68
C GLY A 270 -23.86 27.17 10.09
N LEU A 271 -23.04 26.22 9.62
CA LEU A 271 -21.77 26.51 8.93
C LEU A 271 -21.96 27.37 7.67
N ASN A 272 -22.92 27.04 6.81
CA ASN A 272 -23.19 27.84 5.61
C ASN A 272 -23.74 29.22 5.98
N ASN A 273 -24.63 29.31 6.97
CA ASN A 273 -25.21 30.57 7.42
C ASN A 273 -24.12 31.52 7.94
N GLU A 274 -23.19 31.03 8.76
CA GLU A 274 -22.06 31.85 9.23
C GLU A 274 -21.14 32.27 8.08
N LEU A 275 -20.78 31.37 7.17
CA LEU A 275 -19.93 31.72 6.03
C LEU A 275 -20.58 32.73 5.07
N MET A 276 -21.90 32.78 4.99
CA MET A 276 -22.63 33.78 4.20
C MET A 276 -22.63 35.17 4.85
N THR A 277 -22.46 35.29 6.17
CA THR A 277 -22.38 36.59 6.86
C THR A 277 -20.97 37.17 6.89
N VAL A 278 -19.96 36.39 6.52
CA VAL A 278 -18.56 36.85 6.42
C VAL A 278 -18.43 37.91 5.33
N ASP A 279 -17.90 39.08 5.69
CA ASP A 279 -17.42 40.05 4.71
C ASP A 279 -16.09 39.57 4.11
N TRP A 280 -16.17 38.81 3.02
CA TRP A 280 -15.00 38.29 2.30
C TRP A 280 -14.10 39.40 1.75
N SER A 281 -14.68 40.56 1.40
CA SER A 281 -13.91 41.67 0.83
C SER A 281 -12.97 42.28 1.86
N GLN A 282 -13.45 42.53 3.07
CA GLN A 282 -12.63 43.09 4.16
C GLN A 282 -11.73 42.05 4.84
N ASN A 283 -12.20 40.82 5.00
CA ASN A 283 -11.48 39.81 5.78
C ASN A 283 -10.48 38.98 4.95
N VAL A 284 -10.68 38.88 3.64
CA VAL A 284 -9.86 38.02 2.76
C VAL A 284 -9.20 38.81 1.63
N PHE A 285 -9.95 39.65 0.92
CA PHE A 285 -9.47 40.36 -0.27
C PHE A 285 -8.89 41.76 0.03
N LYS A 286 -8.33 41.98 1.21
CA LYS A 286 -7.72 43.26 1.61
C LYS A 286 -6.26 43.43 1.16
N ASN A 287 -5.59 42.32 0.86
CA ASN A 287 -4.18 42.29 0.47
C ASN A 287 -4.05 42.05 -1.03
N ASP A 288 -2.95 42.52 -1.64
CA ASP A 288 -2.61 42.26 -3.05
C ASP A 288 -1.77 40.99 -3.23
N ASP A 289 -1.23 40.43 -2.14
CA ASP A 289 -0.46 39.18 -2.15
C ASP A 289 -1.39 37.95 -2.16
N ILE A 290 -1.35 37.20 -3.27
CA ILE A 290 -2.18 36.01 -3.46
C ILE A 290 -1.99 34.94 -2.39
N ASN A 291 -0.80 34.83 -1.80
CA ASN A 291 -0.53 33.89 -0.71
C ASN A 291 -1.31 34.30 0.54
N LYS A 292 -1.21 35.58 0.92
CA LYS A 292 -1.90 36.14 2.10
C LYS A 292 -3.42 36.14 1.96
N ILE A 293 -3.93 36.34 0.74
CA ILE A 293 -5.36 36.22 0.44
C ILE A 293 -5.80 34.77 0.68
N TYR A 294 -5.07 33.79 0.14
CA TYR A 294 -5.43 32.38 0.32
C TYR A 294 -5.28 31.93 1.78
N GLU A 295 -4.25 32.37 2.49
CA GLU A 295 -4.07 32.11 3.93
C GLU A 295 -5.25 32.66 4.74
N SER A 296 -5.66 33.91 4.48
CA SER A 296 -6.84 34.51 5.12
C SER A 296 -8.12 33.72 4.82
N PHE A 297 -8.29 33.26 3.58
CA PHE A 297 -9.41 32.39 3.19
C PHE A 297 -9.42 31.07 3.99
N LEU A 298 -8.25 30.42 4.12
CA LEU A 298 -8.09 29.20 4.91
C LEU A 298 -8.37 29.45 6.40
N ASP A 299 -7.94 30.58 6.95
CA ASP A 299 -8.13 30.92 8.35
C ASP A 299 -9.60 31.12 8.70
N VAL A 300 -10.34 31.88 7.89
CA VAL A 300 -11.80 32.03 8.05
C VAL A 300 -12.46 30.66 7.99
N LEU A 301 -12.15 29.88 6.96
CA LEU A 301 -12.76 28.56 6.78
C LEU A 301 -12.45 27.63 7.96
N ASN A 302 -11.19 27.51 8.38
CA ASN A 302 -10.80 26.60 9.45
C ASN A 302 -11.41 26.99 10.80
N LYS A 303 -11.50 28.29 11.12
CA LYS A 303 -12.16 28.77 12.34
C LYS A 303 -13.62 28.33 12.39
N THR A 304 -14.37 28.55 11.31
CA THR A 304 -15.78 28.14 11.25
C THR A 304 -15.90 26.60 11.23
N LEU A 305 -15.03 25.87 10.53
CA LEU A 305 -15.06 24.40 10.54
C LEU A 305 -14.87 23.78 11.93
N ILE A 306 -14.03 24.38 12.78
CA ILE A 306 -13.81 23.91 14.17
C ILE A 306 -15.08 24.04 15.00
N GLN A 307 -15.85 25.11 14.80
CA GLN A 307 -17.08 25.39 15.55
C GLN A 307 -18.24 24.45 15.17
N TYR A 308 -18.39 24.12 13.88
CA TYR A 308 -19.55 23.37 13.38
C TYR A 308 -19.30 21.89 13.07
N ILE A 309 -18.04 21.43 13.09
CA ILE A 309 -17.71 20.03 12.83
C ILE A 309 -17.11 19.38 14.09
N PRO A 310 -17.88 18.56 14.82
CA PRO A 310 -17.39 17.93 16.04
C PRO A 310 -16.28 16.91 15.73
N THR A 311 -15.37 16.72 16.68
CA THR A 311 -14.31 15.72 16.59
C THR A 311 -14.60 14.50 17.48
N LYS A 312 -14.01 13.36 17.15
CA LYS A 312 -14.04 12.14 17.98
C LYS A 312 -12.69 11.46 18.03
N VAL A 313 -12.37 10.83 19.15
CA VAL A 313 -11.15 10.02 19.29
C VAL A 313 -11.45 8.58 18.89
N VAL A 314 -10.73 8.07 17.88
CA VAL A 314 -10.78 6.68 17.44
C VAL A 314 -9.48 5.97 17.81
N THR A 315 -9.58 4.71 18.21
CA THR A 315 -8.40 3.85 18.41
C THR A 315 -8.10 3.11 17.12
N ILE A 316 -6.96 3.41 16.50
CA ILE A 316 -6.48 2.74 15.31
C ILE A 316 -5.59 1.57 15.73
N ARG A 317 -5.88 0.39 15.17
CA ARG A 317 -5.12 -0.84 15.38
C ARG A 317 -4.66 -1.36 14.01
N PRO A 318 -3.41 -1.08 13.60
CA PRO A 318 -2.95 -1.37 12.24
C PRO A 318 -3.06 -2.84 11.81
N ASN A 319 -2.81 -3.78 12.74
CA ASN A 319 -2.80 -5.23 12.46
C ASN A 319 -4.16 -5.92 12.67
N ASP A 320 -5.17 -5.17 13.12
CA ASP A 320 -6.43 -5.72 13.58
C ASP A 320 -7.30 -6.15 12.40
N LYS A 321 -7.81 -7.38 12.46
CA LYS A 321 -8.56 -7.95 11.35
C LYS A 321 -9.96 -7.34 11.27
N PRO A 322 -10.55 -7.20 10.06
CA PRO A 322 -11.86 -6.56 9.90
C PRO A 322 -13.01 -7.19 10.71
N PHE A 323 -12.89 -8.49 11.04
CA PHE A 323 -13.88 -9.23 11.84
C PHE A 323 -13.63 -9.15 13.36
N MET A 324 -12.49 -8.63 13.81
CA MET A 324 -12.14 -8.57 15.23
C MET A 324 -12.88 -7.45 15.96
N ASN A 325 -13.47 -7.79 17.10
CA ASN A 325 -14.24 -6.84 17.91
C ASN A 325 -13.90 -6.95 19.41
N ASN A 326 -14.44 -6.04 20.23
CA ASN A 326 -14.11 -5.99 21.66
C ASN A 326 -14.60 -7.23 22.43
N ALA A 327 -15.71 -7.84 22.03
CA ALA A 327 -16.26 -9.03 22.68
C ALA A 327 -15.32 -10.24 22.53
N ILE A 328 -14.79 -10.46 21.32
CA ILE A 328 -13.80 -11.51 21.04
C ILE A 328 -12.55 -11.31 21.90
N ARG A 329 -12.02 -10.08 21.97
CA ARG A 329 -10.81 -9.77 22.76
C ARG A 329 -10.99 -10.03 24.25
N ILE A 330 -12.17 -9.71 24.80
CA ILE A 330 -12.49 -9.99 26.20
C ILE A 330 -12.49 -11.51 26.45
N LYS A 331 -13.09 -12.29 25.55
CA LYS A 331 -13.13 -13.76 25.66
C LYS A 331 -11.74 -14.40 25.53
N ILE A 332 -10.88 -13.90 24.63
CA ILE A 332 -9.46 -14.31 24.54
C ILE A 332 -8.74 -14.08 25.87
N ARG A 333 -8.91 -12.90 26.50
CA ARG A 333 -8.31 -12.62 27.82
C ARG A 333 -8.83 -13.57 28.90
N ASN A 334 -10.12 -13.91 28.89
CA ASN A 334 -10.70 -14.85 29.82
C ASN A 334 -10.14 -16.27 29.64
N ARG A 335 -9.96 -16.73 28.40
CA ARG A 335 -9.27 -18.00 28.08
C ARG A 335 -7.88 -18.04 28.68
N ASN A 336 -7.08 -16.98 28.45
CA ASN A 336 -5.70 -16.91 28.94
C ASN A 336 -5.64 -16.93 30.48
N ARG A 337 -6.58 -16.26 31.16
CA ARG A 337 -6.72 -16.32 32.63
C ARG A 337 -7.10 -17.70 33.13
N ALA A 338 -8.05 -18.37 32.48
CA ALA A 338 -8.46 -19.74 32.82
C ALA A 338 -7.29 -20.73 32.66
N HIS A 339 -6.49 -20.60 31.61
CA HIS A 339 -5.29 -21.41 31.40
C HIS A 339 -4.25 -21.23 32.51
N LYS A 340 -3.92 -19.97 32.86
CA LYS A 340 -2.97 -19.68 33.96
C LYS A 340 -3.43 -20.31 35.28
N ARG A 341 -4.74 -20.27 35.58
CA ARG A 341 -5.32 -20.92 36.77
C ARG A 341 -5.26 -22.44 36.69
N ALA A 342 -5.56 -23.03 35.54
CA ALA A 342 -5.46 -24.49 35.32
C ALA A 342 -4.04 -24.99 35.53
N LYS A 343 -3.04 -24.31 34.95
CA LYS A 343 -1.62 -24.62 35.12
C LYS A 343 -1.16 -24.53 36.58
N LYS A 344 -1.55 -23.48 37.29
CA LYS A 344 -1.17 -23.27 38.71
C LYS A 344 -1.74 -24.35 39.64
N THR A 345 -2.96 -24.81 39.38
CA THR A 345 -3.70 -25.69 40.29
C THR A 345 -3.65 -27.16 39.89
N ASN A 346 -3.30 -27.44 38.63
CA ASN A 346 -3.35 -28.76 37.99
C ASN A 346 -4.68 -29.53 38.20
N SER A 347 -5.78 -28.81 38.44
CA SER A 347 -7.08 -29.42 38.74
C SER A 347 -7.82 -29.79 37.45
N PRO A 348 -8.40 -31.00 37.35
CA PRO A 348 -9.23 -31.41 36.21
C PRO A 348 -10.37 -30.43 35.91
N ASN A 349 -11.01 -29.87 36.94
CA ASN A 349 -12.11 -28.91 36.79
C ASN A 349 -11.66 -27.59 36.16
N HIS A 350 -10.47 -27.10 36.53
CA HIS A 350 -9.92 -25.88 35.91
C HIS A 350 -9.47 -26.14 34.47
N TRP A 351 -8.96 -27.33 34.16
CA TRP A 351 -8.67 -27.75 32.77
C TRP A 351 -9.95 -27.86 31.93
N LEU A 352 -11.05 -28.40 32.49
CA LEU A 352 -12.36 -28.44 31.83
C LEU A 352 -12.90 -27.03 31.56
N LEU A 353 -12.82 -26.12 32.53
CA LEU A 353 -13.22 -24.72 32.35
C LEU A 353 -12.39 -24.04 31.24
N PHE A 354 -11.08 -24.25 31.22
CA PHE A 354 -10.21 -23.73 30.17
C PHE A 354 -10.62 -24.25 28.79
N ARG A 355 -10.84 -25.57 28.64
CA ARG A 355 -11.27 -26.19 27.38
C ARG A 355 -12.60 -25.60 26.89
N LYS A 356 -13.56 -25.40 27.82
CA LYS A 356 -14.85 -24.76 27.51
C LYS A 356 -14.65 -23.34 26.96
N VAL A 357 -13.91 -22.47 27.68
CA VAL A 357 -13.69 -21.08 27.27
C VAL A 357 -12.86 -20.99 25.98
N ARG A 358 -11.90 -21.91 25.77
CA ARG A 358 -11.13 -22.00 24.52
C ARG A 358 -12.06 -22.29 23.33
N ASN A 359 -12.95 -23.27 23.46
CA ASN A 359 -13.88 -23.61 22.39
C ASN A 359 -14.87 -22.46 22.11
N GLU A 360 -15.34 -21.74 23.13
CA GLU A 360 -16.15 -20.53 22.95
C GLU A 360 -15.43 -19.45 22.12
N VAL A 361 -14.13 -19.23 22.39
CA VAL A 361 -13.32 -18.27 21.60
C VAL A 361 -13.22 -18.70 20.13
N ILE A 362 -12.96 -19.99 19.88
CA ILE A 362 -12.87 -20.54 18.52
C ILE A 362 -14.19 -20.31 17.77
N THR A 363 -15.33 -20.61 18.40
CA THR A 363 -16.65 -20.40 17.81
C THR A 363 -16.89 -18.93 17.49
N LEU A 364 -16.61 -18.03 18.42
CA LEU A 364 -16.79 -16.58 18.22
C LEU A 364 -15.94 -16.02 17.06
N ILE A 365 -14.71 -16.49 16.89
CA ILE A 365 -13.85 -16.06 15.78
C ILE A 365 -14.43 -16.54 14.44
N ARG A 366 -14.85 -17.81 14.37
CA ARG A 366 -15.46 -18.39 13.16
C ARG A 366 -16.76 -17.68 12.78
N GLU A 367 -17.64 -17.45 13.75
CA GLU A 367 -18.89 -16.70 13.55
C GLU A 367 -18.62 -15.26 13.08
N ALA A 368 -17.65 -14.57 13.68
CA ALA A 368 -17.32 -13.20 13.29
C ALA A 368 -16.77 -13.13 11.86
N LYS A 369 -15.95 -14.11 11.46
CA LYS A 369 -15.42 -14.19 10.09
C LYS A 369 -16.50 -14.57 9.08
N SER A 370 -17.40 -15.49 9.41
CA SER A 370 -18.57 -15.83 8.58
C SER A 370 -19.45 -14.60 8.36
N ASN A 371 -19.88 -13.94 9.45
CA ASN A 371 -20.67 -12.72 9.38
C ASN A 371 -20.00 -11.60 8.57
N PHE A 372 -18.66 -11.53 8.59
CA PHE A 372 -17.92 -10.59 7.76
C PHE A 372 -17.99 -10.96 6.28
N LYS A 373 -17.80 -12.23 5.93
CA LYS A 373 -17.96 -12.73 4.55
C LYS A 373 -19.38 -12.52 4.03
N ASP A 374 -20.40 -12.89 4.81
CA ASP A 374 -21.81 -12.72 4.45
C ASP A 374 -22.13 -11.23 4.14
N LYS A 375 -21.57 -10.31 4.93
CA LYS A 375 -21.70 -8.86 4.67
C LYS A 375 -21.03 -8.42 3.38
N LEU A 376 -19.90 -9.02 3.00
CA LEU A 376 -19.22 -8.71 1.75
C LEU A 376 -20.00 -9.27 0.54
N GLU A 377 -20.53 -10.48 0.66
CA GLU A 377 -21.38 -11.09 -0.36
C GLU A 377 -22.65 -10.27 -0.61
N GLN A 378 -23.33 -9.86 0.47
CA GLN A 378 -24.47 -8.96 0.39
C GLN A 378 -24.13 -7.64 -0.32
N GLN A 379 -22.91 -7.11 -0.12
CA GLN A 379 -22.47 -5.87 -0.78
C GLN A 379 -22.17 -6.07 -2.27
N ILE A 380 -21.60 -7.21 -2.67
CA ILE A 380 -21.36 -7.53 -4.09
C ILE A 380 -22.68 -7.64 -4.86
N ASN A 381 -23.72 -8.19 -4.22
CA ASN A 381 -25.02 -8.41 -4.84
C ASN A 381 -25.89 -7.13 -4.95
N ILE A 382 -25.39 -5.97 -4.55
CA ILE A 382 -26.09 -4.69 -4.70
C ILE A 382 -26.19 -4.32 -6.19
N LYS A 383 -27.41 -4.10 -6.69
CA LYS A 383 -27.64 -3.58 -8.05
C LYS A 383 -26.93 -2.23 -8.24
N ASN A 384 -26.29 -2.05 -9.40
CA ASN A 384 -25.53 -0.85 -9.77
C ASN A 384 -24.30 -0.54 -8.88
N LEU A 385 -23.63 -1.56 -8.34
CA LEU A 385 -22.36 -1.37 -7.64
C LEU A 385 -21.29 -0.85 -8.61
N PRO A 386 -20.63 0.30 -8.32
CA PRO A 386 -19.55 0.81 -9.17
C PRO A 386 -18.42 -0.22 -9.37
N PRO A 387 -17.85 -0.37 -10.58
CA PRO A 387 -16.83 -1.39 -10.87
C PRO A 387 -15.65 -1.39 -9.90
N ASN A 388 -15.17 -0.21 -9.52
CA ASN A 388 -14.08 -0.05 -8.55
C ASN A 388 -14.42 -0.62 -7.16
N LYS A 389 -15.67 -0.49 -6.72
CA LYS A 389 -16.14 -1.06 -5.45
C LYS A 389 -16.30 -2.57 -5.57
N TRP A 390 -16.85 -3.04 -6.68
CA TRP A 390 -16.98 -4.47 -6.96
C TRP A 390 -15.62 -5.17 -6.91
N TRP A 391 -14.64 -4.68 -7.68
CA TRP A 391 -13.28 -5.23 -7.71
C TRP A 391 -12.62 -5.18 -6.33
N LYS A 392 -12.86 -4.11 -5.55
CA LYS A 392 -12.34 -4.03 -4.18
C LYS A 392 -12.91 -5.13 -3.29
N ILE A 393 -14.21 -5.39 -3.35
CA ILE A 393 -14.84 -6.43 -2.53
C ILE A 393 -14.41 -7.81 -3.02
N ALA A 394 -14.44 -8.05 -4.34
CA ALA A 394 -14.01 -9.31 -4.94
C ALA A 394 -12.57 -9.66 -4.52
N LYS A 395 -11.64 -8.71 -4.61
CA LYS A 395 -10.25 -8.89 -4.14
C LYS A 395 -10.13 -9.16 -2.64
N THR A 396 -11.03 -8.59 -1.83
CA THR A 396 -11.05 -8.83 -0.37
C THR A 396 -11.58 -10.22 -0.04
N ILE A 397 -12.59 -10.71 -0.75
CA ILE A 397 -13.16 -12.05 -0.56
C ILE A 397 -12.19 -13.13 -1.00
N THR A 398 -11.56 -12.91 -2.15
CA THR A 398 -10.66 -13.88 -2.78
C THR A 398 -9.23 -13.84 -2.25
N ASN A 399 -8.91 -12.93 -1.31
CA ASN A 399 -7.55 -12.65 -0.86
C ASN A 399 -6.54 -12.35 -2.01
N PHE A 400 -7.02 -12.02 -3.22
CA PHE A 400 -6.15 -11.71 -4.37
C PHE A 400 -5.34 -10.41 -4.19
N ASP A 401 -5.71 -9.54 -3.25
CA ASP A 401 -4.95 -8.32 -2.96
C ASP A 401 -3.86 -8.58 -1.92
N HIS A 402 -2.61 -8.68 -2.39
CA HIS A 402 -1.39 -8.57 -1.59
C HIS A 402 -1.19 -7.12 -1.10
N LYS A 403 -2.19 -6.53 -0.44
CA LYS A 403 -2.02 -5.21 0.15
C LYS A 403 -1.00 -5.33 1.29
N ASN A 404 0.24 -5.03 0.92
CA ASN A 404 1.31 -4.60 1.79
C ASN A 404 0.78 -3.39 2.59
N VAL A 405 0.17 -3.65 3.75
CA VAL A 405 -0.29 -2.62 4.69
C VAL A 405 0.88 -1.74 5.11
N THR A 406 2.09 -2.30 5.08
CA THR A 406 3.37 -1.63 5.22
C THR A 406 4.17 -1.78 3.94
N THR A 407 4.81 -0.70 3.50
CA THR A 407 5.79 -0.78 2.40
C THR A 407 6.93 -1.70 2.82
N SER A 408 7.32 -2.61 1.92
CA SER A 408 8.51 -3.44 2.08
C SER A 408 9.72 -2.56 2.45
N PRO A 409 10.72 -3.10 3.17
CA PRO A 409 12.01 -2.43 3.34
C PRO A 409 12.52 -1.94 2.00
N LEU A 410 13.11 -0.76 1.93
CA LEU A 410 13.68 -0.27 0.67
C LEU A 410 15.17 -0.61 0.64
N LEU A 411 15.63 -1.13 -0.50
CA LEU A 411 17.03 -1.33 -0.79
C LEU A 411 17.48 -0.21 -1.73
N PHE A 412 18.38 0.63 -1.24
CA PHE A 412 18.91 1.77 -1.98
C PHE A 412 20.40 1.92 -1.65
N GLU A 413 21.24 2.02 -2.67
CA GLU A 413 22.70 2.13 -2.52
C GLU A 413 23.31 1.05 -1.60
N ASN A 414 22.84 -0.19 -1.73
CA ASN A 414 23.24 -1.37 -0.91
C ASN A 414 22.91 -1.29 0.59
N CYS A 415 22.10 -0.32 1.02
CA CYS A 415 21.57 -0.22 2.38
C CYS A 415 20.10 -0.64 2.43
N VAL A 416 19.69 -1.26 3.55
CA VAL A 416 18.28 -1.63 3.81
C VAL A 416 17.65 -0.60 4.74
N TYR A 417 16.57 0.03 4.30
CA TYR A 417 15.82 1.03 5.06
C TYR A 417 14.46 0.46 5.46
N THR A 418 14.26 0.27 6.77
CA THR A 418 13.00 -0.28 7.32
C THR A 418 12.11 0.80 7.95
N HIS A 419 12.70 1.87 8.48
CA HIS A 419 11.99 2.94 9.15
C HIS A 419 11.15 3.80 8.17
N PRO A 420 9.89 4.15 8.49
CA PRO A 420 9.01 4.84 7.54
C PRO A 420 9.48 6.21 7.10
N LEU A 421 10.12 6.99 7.97
CA LEU A 421 10.67 8.31 7.63
C LEU A 421 11.82 8.17 6.63
N ASP A 422 12.72 7.21 6.85
CA ASP A 422 13.88 7.00 5.99
C ASP A 422 13.43 6.47 4.63
N LYS A 423 12.49 5.52 4.61
CA LYS A 423 11.82 5.08 3.37
C LYS A 423 11.18 6.26 2.62
N ALA A 424 10.47 7.15 3.31
CA ALA A 424 9.88 8.33 2.70
C ALA A 424 10.94 9.27 2.11
N ASN A 425 12.04 9.52 2.83
CA ASN A 425 13.15 10.36 2.35
C ASN A 425 13.85 9.76 1.13
N ILE A 426 14.11 8.44 1.12
CA ILE A 426 14.72 7.73 -0.01
C ILE A 426 13.80 7.79 -1.23
N LEU A 427 12.51 7.47 -1.07
CA LEU A 427 11.53 7.60 -2.15
C LEU A 427 11.46 9.04 -2.68
N ASN A 428 11.45 10.04 -1.79
CA ASN A 428 11.38 11.42 -2.21
C ASN A 428 12.62 11.87 -2.97
N THR A 429 13.80 11.48 -2.48
CA THR A 429 15.10 11.74 -3.13
C THR A 429 15.13 11.10 -4.51
N TYR A 430 14.68 9.85 -4.62
CA TYR A 430 14.57 9.15 -5.88
C TYR A 430 13.62 9.84 -6.86
N PHE A 431 12.38 10.15 -6.45
CA PHE A 431 11.41 10.82 -7.31
C PHE A 431 11.86 12.22 -7.73
N ALA A 432 12.45 13.00 -6.82
CA ALA A 432 12.99 14.32 -7.14
C ALA A 432 14.17 14.23 -8.12
N SER A 433 15.01 13.19 -8.01
CA SER A 433 16.14 12.98 -8.93
C SER A 433 15.68 12.67 -10.37
N ILE A 434 14.51 12.03 -10.53
CA ILE A 434 13.93 11.75 -11.85
C ILE A 434 13.44 13.04 -12.53
N SER A 435 12.95 13.99 -11.74
CA SER A 435 12.44 15.28 -12.21
C SER A 435 13.53 16.33 -12.44
N LYS A 436 14.78 15.89 -12.67
CA LYS A 436 15.90 16.74 -13.09
C LYS A 436 16.23 16.46 -14.55
N LEU A 437 16.43 17.54 -15.32
CA LEU A 437 16.89 17.47 -16.70
C LEU A 437 18.42 17.52 -16.70
N ASN A 438 19.07 16.43 -17.13
CA ASN A 438 20.53 16.38 -17.17
C ASN A 438 21.12 17.23 -18.32
N ASN A 439 20.41 17.31 -19.45
CA ASN A 439 20.78 18.09 -20.63
C ASN A 439 19.59 18.93 -21.06
N VAL A 440 19.63 20.25 -20.81
CA VAL A 440 18.61 21.17 -21.31
C VAL A 440 19.00 21.57 -22.73
N PRO A 441 18.22 21.20 -23.76
CA PRO A 441 18.52 21.60 -25.13
C PRO A 441 18.24 23.10 -25.33
N ASP A 442 18.88 23.71 -26.33
CA ASP A 442 18.48 25.02 -26.82
C ASP A 442 17.03 24.99 -27.32
N LEU A 443 16.30 26.09 -27.13
CA LEU A 443 14.91 26.18 -27.55
C LEU A 443 14.83 26.18 -29.09
N PRO A 444 14.26 25.13 -29.72
CA PRO A 444 14.11 25.13 -31.17
C PRO A 444 13.05 26.14 -31.59
N TYR A 445 13.10 26.54 -32.86
CA TYR A 445 12.05 27.34 -33.45
C TYR A 445 10.76 26.52 -33.62
N PHE A 446 9.65 27.02 -33.06
CA PHE A 446 8.34 26.42 -33.20
C PHE A 446 7.44 27.29 -34.10
N ALA A 447 7.16 26.82 -35.31
CA ALA A 447 6.26 27.50 -36.26
C ALA A 447 4.81 27.43 -35.78
N ALA A 448 4.03 28.52 -35.85
CA ALA A 448 2.65 28.55 -35.37
C ALA A 448 1.79 27.42 -35.98
N ARG A 449 1.05 26.70 -35.13
CA ARG A 449 0.12 25.63 -35.50
C ARG A 449 -1.32 26.12 -35.60
N SER A 450 -1.62 27.24 -34.97
CA SER A 450 -2.93 27.89 -35.01
C SER A 450 -2.76 29.34 -35.46
N ASN A 451 -3.66 29.80 -36.32
CA ASN A 451 -3.84 31.21 -36.63
C ASN A 451 -4.80 31.90 -35.64
N ASN A 452 -5.55 31.12 -34.88
CA ASN A 452 -6.47 31.60 -33.86
C ASN A 452 -5.76 31.64 -32.49
N GLU A 453 -6.09 32.63 -31.68
CA GLU A 453 -5.64 32.74 -30.29
C GLU A 453 -6.82 32.48 -29.35
N LEU A 454 -6.57 31.74 -28.26
CA LEU A 454 -7.56 31.48 -27.22
C LEU A 454 -7.94 32.80 -26.54
N PRO A 455 -9.21 33.23 -26.57
CA PRO A 455 -9.62 34.46 -25.91
C PRO A 455 -9.44 34.36 -24.39
N ASN A 456 -9.26 35.51 -23.74
CA ASN A 456 -9.36 35.57 -22.29
C ASN A 456 -10.77 35.18 -21.85
N PHE A 457 -10.86 34.41 -20.78
CA PHE A 457 -12.15 33.99 -20.22
C PHE A 457 -12.21 34.31 -18.72
N ILE A 458 -13.43 34.56 -18.26
CA ILE A 458 -13.75 34.87 -16.88
C ILE A 458 -14.42 33.64 -16.28
N VAL A 459 -13.97 33.21 -15.12
CA VAL A 459 -14.58 32.10 -14.38
C VAL A 459 -15.91 32.58 -13.80
N SER A 460 -16.98 31.86 -14.13
CA SER A 460 -18.32 32.15 -13.63
C SER A 460 -18.64 31.41 -12.32
N GLU A 461 -19.53 31.97 -11.50
CA GLU A 461 -20.00 31.31 -10.27
C GLU A 461 -20.69 29.97 -10.55
N HIS A 462 -21.39 29.87 -11.68
CA HIS A 462 -22.04 28.63 -12.10
C HIS A 462 -21.02 27.51 -12.32
N GLU A 463 -19.92 27.79 -13.02
CA GLU A 463 -18.86 26.79 -13.26
C GLU A 463 -18.20 26.34 -11.96
N VAL A 464 -17.93 27.28 -11.05
CA VAL A 464 -17.37 26.95 -9.73
C VAL A 464 -18.32 26.08 -8.92
N LYS A 465 -19.60 26.44 -8.89
CA LYS A 465 -20.66 25.68 -8.19
C LYS A 465 -20.78 24.27 -8.73
N ASP A 466 -20.82 24.09 -10.06
CA ASP A 466 -20.90 22.78 -10.69
C ASP A 466 -19.72 21.89 -10.29
N GLN A 467 -18.50 22.44 -10.35
CA GLN A 467 -17.29 21.70 -9.98
C GLN A 467 -17.28 21.30 -8.50
N LEU A 468 -17.78 22.15 -7.60
CA LEU A 468 -17.93 21.86 -6.18
C LEU A 468 -18.94 20.72 -5.93
N LEU A 469 -20.09 20.75 -6.62
CA LEU A 469 -21.15 19.75 -6.46
C LEU A 469 -20.75 18.35 -6.97
N ILE A 470 -19.87 18.25 -7.96
CA ILE A 470 -19.41 16.95 -8.48
C ILE A 470 -18.15 16.41 -7.77
N LEU A 471 -17.65 17.09 -6.73
CA LEU A 471 -16.50 16.61 -5.96
C LEU A 471 -16.74 15.21 -5.40
N ASN A 472 -15.72 14.35 -5.53
CA ASN A 472 -15.73 13.02 -4.93
C ASN A 472 -15.33 13.11 -3.45
N CYS A 473 -16.32 13.05 -2.56
CA CYS A 473 -16.15 13.14 -1.11
C CYS A 473 -15.25 12.07 -0.48
N SER A 474 -14.90 11.01 -1.21
CA SER A 474 -14.03 9.94 -0.71
C SER A 474 -12.53 10.21 -0.93
N LYS A 475 -12.19 11.23 -1.73
CA LYS A 475 -10.78 11.57 -2.02
C LYS A 475 -10.10 12.21 -0.80
N PRO A 476 -8.80 11.95 -0.58
CA PRO A 476 -8.00 12.60 0.47
C PRO A 476 -7.84 14.09 0.22
N SER A 477 -7.64 14.85 1.30
CA SER A 477 -7.27 16.27 1.26
C SER A 477 -5.85 16.46 0.70
N GLY A 478 -5.60 17.61 0.08
CA GLY A 478 -4.28 18.04 -0.34
C GLY A 478 -3.46 18.67 0.80
N PRO A 479 -2.36 19.38 0.49
CA PRO A 479 -1.52 20.06 1.46
C PRO A 479 -2.23 21.10 2.34
N ASP A 480 -3.31 21.71 1.83
CA ASP A 480 -4.19 22.64 2.55
C ASP A 480 -5.11 21.98 3.59
N ASN A 481 -5.12 20.65 3.66
CA ASN A 481 -5.96 19.84 4.55
C ASN A 481 -7.47 20.08 4.42
N ILE A 482 -7.96 20.66 3.31
CA ILE A 482 -9.39 20.83 3.09
C ILE A 482 -9.97 19.58 2.44
N SER A 483 -10.98 18.98 3.09
CA SER A 483 -11.65 17.79 2.59
C SER A 483 -12.61 18.14 1.43
N PRO A 484 -12.60 17.38 0.32
CA PRO A 484 -13.61 17.51 -0.74
C PRO A 484 -15.04 17.35 -0.23
N ALA A 485 -15.25 16.56 0.83
CA ALA A 485 -16.56 16.38 1.45
C ALA A 485 -17.07 17.68 2.09
N VAL A 486 -16.18 18.47 2.72
CA VAL A 486 -16.53 19.76 3.29
C VAL A 486 -16.90 20.73 2.20
N LEU A 487 -16.02 20.91 1.21
CA LEU A 487 -16.21 21.83 0.08
C LEU A 487 -17.56 21.63 -0.60
N LYS A 488 -17.95 20.38 -0.83
CA LYS A 488 -19.24 20.07 -1.44
C LYS A 488 -20.44 20.50 -0.57
N ASN A 489 -20.37 20.33 0.75
CA ASN A 489 -21.48 20.70 1.64
C ASN A 489 -21.56 22.21 1.92
N ILE A 490 -20.45 22.95 1.80
CA ILE A 490 -20.43 24.41 1.96
C ILE A 490 -20.53 25.17 0.63
N THR A 491 -20.81 24.47 -0.47
CA THR A 491 -20.90 25.06 -1.82
C THR A 491 -21.69 26.38 -1.86
N PRO A 492 -22.89 26.48 -1.25
CA PRO A 492 -23.69 27.72 -1.33
C PRO A 492 -22.98 28.95 -0.78
N SER A 493 -22.19 28.80 0.29
CA SER A 493 -21.53 29.93 0.95
C SER A 493 -20.17 30.30 0.35
N ILE A 494 -19.44 29.33 -0.23
CA ILE A 494 -18.08 29.58 -0.74
C ILE A 494 -17.99 29.86 -2.24
N THR A 495 -19.07 29.65 -3.01
CA THR A 495 -19.01 29.76 -4.49
C THR A 495 -18.58 31.15 -4.94
N SER A 496 -19.20 32.20 -4.42
CA SER A 496 -18.90 33.59 -4.79
C SER A 496 -17.47 34.02 -4.41
N PRO A 497 -17.02 33.88 -3.14
CA PRO A 497 -15.65 34.26 -2.79
C PRO A 497 -14.59 33.44 -3.54
N LEU A 498 -14.84 32.14 -3.79
CA LEU A 498 -13.91 31.31 -4.54
C LEU A 498 -13.82 31.73 -6.02
N THR A 499 -14.94 32.13 -6.62
CA THR A 499 -14.99 32.66 -8.00
C THR A 499 -14.17 33.95 -8.10
N LYS A 500 -14.33 34.87 -7.14
CA LYS A 500 -13.51 36.08 -7.05
C LYS A 500 -12.02 35.76 -6.94
N PHE A 501 -11.67 34.78 -6.10
CA PHE A 501 -10.28 34.33 -5.94
C PHE A 501 -9.69 33.74 -7.23
N PHE A 502 -10.44 32.90 -7.95
CA PHE A 502 -9.99 32.31 -9.20
C PHE A 502 -9.75 33.35 -10.29
N ASN A 503 -10.67 34.32 -10.44
CA ASN A 503 -10.48 35.41 -11.40
C ASN A 503 -9.27 36.27 -11.05
N LEU A 504 -9.07 36.60 -9.77
CA LEU A 504 -7.89 37.33 -9.30
C LEU A 504 -6.59 36.57 -9.60
N SER A 505 -6.56 35.25 -9.38
CA SER A 505 -5.42 34.39 -9.71
C SER A 505 -5.07 34.46 -11.20
N LEU A 506 -6.07 34.40 -12.08
CA LEU A 506 -5.87 34.46 -13.53
C LEU A 506 -5.42 35.85 -13.99
N GLU A 507 -6.00 36.91 -13.43
CA GLU A 507 -5.63 38.30 -13.71
C GLU A 507 -4.17 38.57 -13.35
N LEU A 508 -3.78 38.20 -12.12
CA LEU A 508 -2.40 38.37 -11.63
C LEU A 508 -1.40 37.40 -12.29
N GLN A 509 -1.88 36.35 -12.96
CA GLN A 509 -1.07 35.25 -13.50
C GLN A 509 -0.28 34.50 -12.39
N LEU A 510 -0.81 34.46 -11.17
CA LEU A 510 -0.16 33.88 -10.00
C LEU A 510 -1.05 32.82 -9.33
N LEU A 511 -0.43 31.96 -8.52
CA LEU A 511 -1.10 30.94 -7.70
C LEU A 511 -0.51 30.97 -6.27
N PRO A 512 -1.28 30.61 -5.24
CA PRO A 512 -0.72 30.36 -3.92
C PRO A 512 0.39 29.30 -3.95
N ASP A 513 1.46 29.52 -3.20
CA ASP A 513 2.60 28.60 -3.10
C ASP A 513 2.18 27.22 -2.59
N ILE A 514 1.19 27.17 -1.68
CA ILE A 514 0.64 25.90 -1.18
C ILE A 514 0.00 25.05 -2.29
N TRP A 515 -0.53 25.66 -3.38
CA TRP A 515 -1.03 24.91 -4.54
C TRP A 515 0.08 24.33 -5.42
N LYS A 516 1.30 24.88 -5.32
CA LYS A 516 2.52 24.36 -5.94
C LYS A 516 3.19 23.27 -5.11
N THR A 517 2.66 22.96 -3.92
CA THR A 517 3.09 21.83 -3.11
C THR A 517 2.27 20.56 -3.38
N SER A 518 2.89 19.39 -3.25
CA SER A 518 2.20 18.10 -3.34
C SER A 518 2.63 17.14 -2.23
N HIS A 519 1.66 16.35 -1.76
CA HIS A 519 1.94 15.16 -0.96
C HIS A 519 1.98 13.94 -1.89
N ILE A 520 3.13 13.26 -1.96
CA ILE A 520 3.33 12.11 -2.84
C ILE A 520 2.95 10.82 -2.11
N ILE A 521 2.09 10.03 -2.73
CA ILE A 521 1.83 8.63 -2.35
C ILE A 521 2.65 7.74 -3.29
N ALA A 522 3.59 6.98 -2.73
CA ALA A 522 4.35 5.99 -3.47
C ALA A 522 3.50 4.73 -3.73
N ALA A 523 3.06 4.53 -4.97
CA ALA A 523 2.24 3.39 -5.36
C ALA A 523 3.09 2.31 -6.04
N TYR A 524 3.16 1.12 -5.45
CA TYR A 524 3.88 -0.01 -6.04
C TYR A 524 3.25 -0.42 -7.37
N LYS A 525 4.08 -0.63 -8.40
CA LYS A 525 3.64 -0.99 -9.77
C LYS A 525 3.00 -2.38 -9.86
N GLY A 526 3.15 -3.23 -8.84
CA GLY A 526 2.64 -4.60 -8.84
C GLY A 526 3.54 -5.59 -9.62
N LYS A 527 4.68 -5.12 -10.11
CA LYS A 527 5.70 -5.89 -10.84
C LYS A 527 7.09 -5.41 -10.46
N GLY A 528 8.07 -6.31 -10.53
CA GLY A 528 9.46 -6.05 -10.13
C GLY A 528 9.73 -6.36 -8.66
N ASP A 529 10.87 -5.89 -8.16
CA ASP A 529 11.25 -6.01 -6.76
C ASP A 529 10.59 -4.89 -5.91
N PRO A 530 9.74 -5.21 -4.92
CA PRO A 530 9.15 -4.21 -4.01
C PRO A 530 10.16 -3.54 -3.09
N HIS A 531 11.41 -4.02 -3.01
CA HIS A 531 12.46 -3.34 -2.27
C HIS A 531 13.10 -2.20 -3.08
N SER A 532 12.92 -2.15 -4.40
CA SER A 532 13.50 -1.11 -5.25
C SER A 532 12.59 0.13 -5.39
N PRO A 533 13.10 1.36 -5.14
CA PRO A 533 12.34 2.60 -5.37
C PRO A 533 11.84 2.79 -6.81
N ASP A 534 12.51 2.20 -7.81
CA ASP A 534 12.09 2.31 -9.22
C ASP A 534 10.75 1.62 -9.51
N ASN A 535 10.36 0.66 -8.69
CA ASN A 535 9.10 -0.06 -8.85
C ASN A 535 7.90 0.66 -8.20
N TYR A 536 8.07 1.94 -7.83
CA TYR A 536 7.02 2.79 -7.28
C TYR A 536 6.70 3.98 -8.20
N ARG A 537 5.43 4.37 -8.26
CA ARG A 537 4.95 5.57 -8.96
C ARG A 537 4.67 6.70 -7.96
N PRO A 538 5.10 7.94 -8.24
CA PRO A 538 4.80 9.11 -7.41
C PRO A 538 3.41 9.67 -7.73
N ILE A 539 2.38 9.33 -6.95
CA ILE A 539 1.04 9.93 -7.12
C ILE A 539 0.96 11.23 -6.32
N SER A 540 0.80 12.36 -7.01
CA SER A 540 0.66 13.69 -6.41
C SER A 540 -0.75 13.96 -5.90
N LEU A 541 -0.87 14.18 -4.59
CA LEU A 541 -2.04 14.81 -3.97
C LEU A 541 -1.83 16.32 -3.92
N THR A 542 -2.51 17.05 -4.80
CA THR A 542 -2.57 18.51 -4.83
C THR A 542 -3.86 19.04 -4.19
N CYS A 543 -3.90 20.34 -3.89
CA CYS A 543 -5.04 21.04 -3.30
C CYS A 543 -6.34 20.86 -4.12
N SER A 544 -7.45 20.55 -3.44
CA SER A 544 -8.75 20.34 -4.11
C SER A 544 -9.26 21.61 -4.79
N LEU A 545 -9.02 22.78 -4.19
CA LEU A 545 -9.41 24.07 -4.76
C LEU A 545 -8.61 24.39 -6.04
N CYS A 546 -7.31 24.07 -6.07
CA CYS A 546 -6.50 24.17 -7.29
C CYS A 546 -7.08 23.29 -8.41
N LYS A 547 -7.44 22.03 -8.11
CA LYS A 547 -8.04 21.12 -9.09
C LYS A 547 -9.37 21.62 -9.66
N ILE A 548 -10.14 22.39 -8.90
CA ILE A 548 -11.38 23.00 -9.41
C ILE A 548 -11.03 24.01 -10.50
N LEU A 549 -10.10 24.92 -10.23
CA LEU A 549 -9.64 25.88 -11.23
C LEU A 549 -9.06 25.16 -12.45
N GLU A 550 -8.17 24.18 -12.24
CA GLU A 550 -7.60 23.37 -13.31
C GLU A 550 -8.67 22.74 -14.23
N LYS A 551 -9.80 22.26 -13.69
CA LYS A 551 -10.89 21.69 -14.51
C LYS A 551 -11.60 22.74 -15.36
N ILE A 552 -11.80 23.94 -14.81
CA ILE A 552 -12.41 25.05 -15.53
C ILE A 552 -11.48 25.48 -16.67
N LEU A 553 -10.18 25.63 -16.40
CA LEU A 553 -9.17 25.92 -17.42
C LEU A 553 -9.10 24.81 -18.48
N PHE A 554 -9.08 23.54 -18.06
CA PHE A 554 -9.04 22.39 -18.95
C PHE A 554 -10.21 22.38 -19.93
N LYS A 555 -11.43 22.67 -19.47
CA LYS A 555 -12.62 22.73 -20.34
C LYS A 555 -12.41 23.73 -21.49
N ASN A 556 -11.96 24.95 -21.17
CA ASN A 556 -11.75 26.00 -22.17
C ASN A 556 -10.58 25.69 -23.10
N LEU A 557 -9.45 25.24 -22.53
CA LEU A 557 -8.27 24.81 -23.29
C LEU A 557 -8.58 23.67 -24.26
N TYR A 558 -9.23 22.62 -23.77
CA TYR A 558 -9.55 21.43 -24.55
C TYR A 558 -10.52 21.73 -25.68
N ASN A 559 -11.58 22.52 -25.42
CA ASN A 559 -12.54 22.91 -26.45
C ASN A 559 -11.87 23.71 -27.57
N PHE A 560 -11.02 24.68 -27.24
CA PHE A 560 -10.28 25.45 -28.23
C PHE A 560 -9.37 24.56 -29.09
N ILE A 561 -8.59 23.68 -28.46
CA ILE A 561 -7.71 22.74 -29.17
C ILE A 561 -8.49 21.82 -30.12
N LYS A 562 -9.67 21.36 -29.68
CA LYS A 562 -10.55 20.49 -30.45
C LYS A 562 -11.21 21.23 -31.62
N GLU A 563 -11.77 22.42 -31.38
CA GLU A 563 -12.45 23.24 -32.40
C GLU A 563 -11.49 23.66 -33.53
N ASN A 564 -10.20 23.80 -33.21
CA ASN A 564 -9.16 24.13 -34.17
C ASN A 564 -8.42 22.90 -34.75
N ASN A 565 -8.87 21.67 -34.44
CA ASN A 565 -8.27 20.41 -34.91
C ASN A 565 -6.74 20.32 -34.68
N LEU A 566 -6.27 20.76 -33.51
CA LEU A 566 -4.83 20.89 -33.24
C LEU A 566 -4.20 19.61 -32.68
N LEU A 567 -4.98 18.62 -32.24
CA LEU A 567 -4.47 17.32 -31.80
C LEU A 567 -4.27 16.36 -32.97
N TYR A 568 -3.24 15.53 -32.86
CA TYR A 568 -2.99 14.47 -33.81
C TYR A 568 -4.17 13.49 -33.87
N LYS A 569 -4.66 13.23 -35.08
CA LYS A 569 -5.89 12.45 -35.32
C LYS A 569 -5.86 11.02 -34.77
N TYR A 570 -4.68 10.42 -34.58
CA TYR A 570 -4.55 9.08 -34.00
C TYR A 570 -3.93 9.08 -32.59
N GLN A 571 -4.15 10.16 -31.84
CA GLN A 571 -3.92 10.18 -30.39
C GLN A 571 -5.19 9.69 -29.69
N SER A 572 -5.14 8.56 -29.00
CA SER A 572 -6.29 8.02 -28.26
C SER A 572 -6.17 8.15 -26.74
N GLY A 573 -5.01 8.62 -26.25
CA GLY A 573 -4.76 8.85 -24.83
C GLY A 573 -5.46 10.10 -24.32
N PHE A 574 -6.08 10.00 -23.14
CA PHE A 574 -6.74 11.10 -22.41
C PHE A 574 -7.77 11.91 -23.21
N GLN A 575 -8.29 11.38 -24.32
CA GLN A 575 -9.33 12.03 -25.10
C GLN A 575 -10.73 11.61 -24.62
N PRO A 576 -11.64 12.56 -24.34
CA PRO A 576 -13.05 12.29 -24.14
C PRO A 576 -13.64 11.49 -25.31
N ASN A 577 -14.38 10.42 -24.98
CA ASN A 577 -15.05 9.52 -25.93
C ASN A 577 -14.11 8.69 -26.83
N ASP A 578 -12.83 8.56 -26.49
CA ASP A 578 -11.92 7.59 -27.10
C ASP A 578 -11.37 6.58 -26.07
N SER A 579 -10.79 5.48 -26.53
CA SER A 579 -10.26 4.44 -25.65
C SER A 579 -9.16 3.61 -26.32
N THR A 580 -8.40 2.88 -25.50
CA THR A 580 -7.45 1.86 -25.99
C THR A 580 -8.13 0.82 -26.87
N VAL A 581 -9.41 0.51 -26.60
CA VAL A 581 -10.18 -0.50 -27.34
C VAL A 581 -10.43 -0.04 -28.77
N ASN A 582 -10.82 1.23 -28.98
CA ASN A 582 -11.08 1.76 -30.32
C ASN A 582 -9.81 1.73 -31.18
N GLN A 583 -8.70 2.21 -30.64
CA GLN A 583 -7.42 2.20 -31.35
C GLN A 583 -6.95 0.77 -31.64
N LEU A 584 -7.12 -0.16 -30.69
CA LEU A 584 -6.77 -1.56 -30.90
C LEU A 584 -7.64 -2.21 -31.98
N LEU A 585 -8.94 -1.92 -32.05
CA LEU A 585 -9.83 -2.43 -33.09
C LEU A 585 -9.41 -1.95 -34.47
N GLU A 586 -9.06 -0.68 -34.61
CA GLU A 586 -8.54 -0.12 -35.86
C GLU A 586 -7.23 -0.82 -36.28
N ILE A 587 -6.27 -0.95 -35.36
CA ILE A 587 -4.99 -1.64 -35.61
C ILE A 587 -5.25 -3.10 -36.00
N TYR A 588 -6.16 -3.78 -35.30
CA TYR A 588 -6.49 -5.18 -35.54
C TYR A 588 -7.11 -5.38 -36.93
N ASP A 589 -8.03 -4.51 -37.35
CA ASP A 589 -8.63 -4.55 -38.69
C ASP A 589 -7.57 -4.38 -39.80
N VAL A 590 -6.64 -3.45 -39.61
CA VAL A 590 -5.49 -3.27 -40.51
C VAL A 590 -4.61 -4.53 -40.56
N ILE A 591 -4.40 -5.18 -39.42
CA ILE A 591 -3.64 -6.43 -39.34
C ILE A 591 -4.30 -7.52 -40.16
N ILE A 592 -5.56 -7.84 -39.87
CA ILE A 592 -6.30 -8.92 -40.54
C ILE A 592 -6.43 -8.66 -42.04
N SER A 593 -6.86 -7.45 -42.43
CA SER A 593 -7.07 -7.07 -43.83
C SER A 593 -5.83 -7.19 -44.72
N ASN A 594 -4.62 -7.08 -44.15
CA ASN A 594 -3.37 -7.22 -44.89
C ASN A 594 -2.82 -8.66 -44.82
N LEU A 595 -3.01 -9.36 -43.70
CA LEU A 595 -2.68 -10.79 -43.61
C LEU A 595 -3.49 -11.61 -44.61
N ASP A 596 -4.79 -11.32 -44.78
CA ASP A 596 -5.66 -11.98 -45.79
C ASP A 596 -5.18 -11.75 -47.22
N LYS A 597 -4.44 -10.66 -47.47
CA LYS A 597 -3.81 -10.34 -48.76
C LYS A 597 -2.41 -10.94 -48.91
N GLY A 598 -1.98 -11.79 -47.97
CA GLY A 598 -0.65 -12.39 -47.95
C GLY A 598 0.49 -11.40 -47.67
N LYS A 599 0.18 -10.22 -47.12
CA LYS A 599 1.19 -9.18 -46.82
C LYS A 599 1.75 -9.35 -45.41
N GLN A 600 2.97 -8.85 -45.22
CA GLN A 600 3.60 -8.74 -43.90
C GLN A 600 3.36 -7.34 -43.32
N ILE A 601 3.18 -7.26 -42.00
CA ILE A 601 3.14 -6.02 -41.23
C ILE A 601 4.22 -6.06 -40.16
N ARG A 602 4.91 -4.93 -39.95
CA ARG A 602 5.93 -4.79 -38.91
C ARG A 602 5.56 -3.68 -37.96
N PHE A 603 5.71 -3.93 -36.66
CA PHE A 603 5.46 -2.99 -35.58
C PHE A 603 6.77 -2.57 -34.91
N ILE A 604 6.83 -1.31 -34.49
CA ILE A 604 7.81 -0.77 -33.56
C ILE A 604 7.04 -0.22 -32.38
N PHE A 605 7.36 -0.71 -31.19
CA PHE A 605 6.81 -0.22 -29.94
C PHE A 605 7.88 0.61 -29.23
N CYS A 606 7.57 1.88 -29.00
CA CYS A 606 8.46 2.83 -28.34
C CYS A 606 7.97 3.06 -26.90
N ASP A 607 8.86 2.90 -25.93
CA ASP A 607 8.59 3.16 -24.52
C ASP A 607 9.38 4.39 -24.03
N VAL A 608 8.67 5.41 -23.55
CA VAL A 608 9.29 6.64 -23.05
C VAL A 608 9.48 6.54 -21.54
N SER A 609 10.72 6.32 -21.13
CA SER A 609 11.08 6.20 -19.72
C SER A 609 10.72 7.44 -18.90
N LYS A 610 9.72 7.30 -18.00
CA LYS A 610 9.32 8.31 -17.01
C LYS A 610 8.83 9.61 -17.66
N ALA A 611 8.04 9.49 -18.73
CA ALA A 611 7.65 10.60 -19.61
C ALA A 611 7.03 11.81 -18.87
N PHE A 612 6.09 11.56 -17.95
CA PHE A 612 5.42 12.62 -17.18
C PHE A 612 6.36 13.40 -16.28
N ASP A 613 7.42 12.77 -15.75
CA ASP A 613 8.33 13.38 -14.78
C ASP A 613 9.43 14.22 -15.47
N LYS A 614 9.60 14.04 -16.78
CA LYS A 614 10.68 14.64 -17.59
C LYS A 614 10.23 15.71 -18.58
N VAL A 615 8.97 16.15 -18.52
CA VAL A 615 8.47 17.23 -19.40
C VAL A 615 9.29 18.50 -19.19
N TRP A 616 9.92 18.99 -20.25
CA TRP A 616 10.71 20.22 -20.21
C TRP A 616 9.81 21.45 -20.28
N HIS A 617 9.78 22.24 -19.20
CA HIS A 617 8.84 23.35 -19.05
C HIS A 617 8.99 24.45 -20.10
N ILE A 618 10.23 24.84 -20.43
CA ILE A 618 10.47 25.92 -21.42
C ILE A 618 9.95 25.48 -22.80
N GLY A 619 10.26 24.24 -23.21
CA GLY A 619 9.74 23.67 -24.46
C GLY A 619 8.21 23.55 -24.46
N LEU A 620 7.60 23.09 -23.36
CA LEU A 620 6.14 23.05 -23.22
C LEU A 620 5.50 24.43 -23.36
N LEU A 621 6.06 25.47 -22.72
CA LEU A 621 5.53 26.83 -22.80
C LEU A 621 5.66 27.42 -24.22
N ALA A 622 6.73 27.10 -24.93
CA ALA A 622 6.89 27.49 -26.33
C ALA A 622 5.85 26.78 -27.22
N LYS A 623 5.61 25.49 -27.00
CA LYS A 623 4.53 24.75 -27.68
C LYS A 623 3.16 25.33 -27.35
N LEU A 624 2.83 25.67 -26.10
CA LEU A 624 1.53 26.28 -25.79
C LEU A 624 1.27 27.56 -26.60
N LYS A 625 2.29 28.42 -26.76
CA LYS A 625 2.19 29.60 -27.64
C LYS A 625 1.99 29.21 -29.11
N GLN A 626 2.71 28.19 -29.60
CA GLN A 626 2.57 27.65 -30.95
C GLN A 626 1.12 27.22 -31.26
N TYR A 627 0.41 26.68 -30.27
CA TYR A 627 -0.96 26.21 -30.40
C TYR A 627 -2.00 27.33 -30.26
N GLY A 628 -1.59 28.59 -30.09
CA GLY A 628 -2.50 29.72 -29.95
C GLY A 628 -3.00 29.95 -28.53
N ILE A 629 -2.34 29.41 -27.50
CA ILE A 629 -2.67 29.75 -26.11
C ILE A 629 -2.15 31.14 -25.79
N ASN A 630 -3.03 32.02 -25.30
CA ASN A 630 -2.69 33.41 -25.09
C ASN A 630 -1.58 33.62 -24.05
N LYS A 631 -0.97 34.80 -24.10
CA LYS A 631 0.18 35.16 -23.25
C LYS A 631 -0.15 35.12 -21.75
N THR A 632 -1.34 35.56 -21.35
CA THR A 632 -1.76 35.63 -19.94
C THR A 632 -1.85 34.23 -19.35
N LEU A 633 -2.56 33.32 -20.02
CA LEU A 633 -2.71 31.94 -19.56
C LEU A 633 -1.38 31.17 -19.64
N CYS A 634 -0.54 31.43 -20.64
CA CYS A 634 0.81 30.87 -20.69
C CYS A 634 1.64 31.24 -19.46
N LYS A 635 1.61 32.51 -19.02
CA LYS A 635 2.29 32.95 -17.79
C LYS A 635 1.71 32.31 -16.53
N TRP A 636 0.39 32.15 -16.46
CA TRP A 636 -0.23 31.44 -15.35
C TRP A 636 0.22 29.97 -15.32
N ILE A 637 0.31 29.29 -16.47
CA ILE A 637 0.81 27.91 -16.58
C ILE A 637 2.31 27.83 -16.22
N GLU A 638 3.11 28.81 -16.63
CA GLU A 638 4.51 28.94 -16.21
C GLU A 638 4.64 29.05 -14.69
N HIS A 639 3.81 29.88 -14.06
CA HIS A 639 3.76 29.99 -12.60
C HIS A 639 3.24 28.69 -11.93
N TYR A 640 2.31 27.98 -12.56
CA TYR A 640 1.79 26.68 -12.08
C TYR A 640 2.85 25.57 -12.10
N LEU A 641 3.75 25.57 -13.11
CA LEU A 641 4.80 24.56 -13.28
C LEU A 641 6.09 24.87 -12.50
N SER A 642 6.39 26.15 -12.27
CA SER A 642 7.62 26.58 -11.60
C SER A 642 7.58 26.43 -10.08
N ASN A 643 8.77 26.33 -9.46
CA ASN A 643 8.96 26.33 -8.00
C ASN A 643 8.10 25.30 -7.24
N ARG A 644 7.78 24.18 -7.89
CA ARG A 644 6.98 23.12 -7.28
C ARG A 644 7.82 22.34 -6.26
N LYS A 645 7.16 21.95 -5.17
CA LYS A 645 7.75 21.18 -4.09
C LYS A 645 6.93 19.95 -3.80
N GLN A 646 7.59 18.85 -3.46
CA GLN A 646 6.94 17.60 -3.11
C GLN A 646 7.52 17.01 -1.83
N CYS A 647 6.68 16.31 -1.07
CA CYS A 647 7.15 15.43 0.00
C CYS A 647 6.41 14.09 -0.05
N VAL A 648 7.11 12.99 0.21
CA VAL A 648 6.52 11.66 0.27
C VAL A 648 5.86 11.47 1.63
N VAL A 649 4.61 11.01 1.61
CA VAL A 649 3.85 10.66 2.82
C VAL A 649 3.73 9.14 2.89
N LEU A 650 4.38 8.55 3.89
CA LEU A 650 4.44 7.10 4.06
C LEU A 650 4.14 6.73 5.51
N GLU A 651 3.10 5.90 5.72
CA GLU A 651 2.73 5.37 7.04
C GLU A 651 2.53 6.46 8.14
N GLY A 652 2.18 7.68 7.71
CA GLY A 652 1.96 8.84 8.60
C GLY A 652 3.18 9.77 8.74
N PHE A 653 4.34 9.38 8.22
CA PHE A 653 5.56 10.18 8.19
C PHE A 653 5.62 10.98 6.90
N LYS A 654 6.20 12.18 6.98
CA LYS A 654 6.48 13.04 5.83
C LYS A 654 7.98 13.17 5.67
N SER A 655 8.48 12.99 4.46
CA SER A 655 9.86 13.36 4.12
C SER A 655 10.07 14.87 4.21
N SER A 656 11.32 15.32 4.08
CA SER A 656 11.60 16.71 3.73
C SER A 656 10.93 17.10 2.41
N TYR A 657 10.69 18.41 2.21
CA TYR A 657 10.23 18.94 0.93
C TYR A 657 11.42 19.07 -0.04
N LEU A 658 11.26 18.56 -1.25
CA LEU A 658 12.23 18.67 -2.34
C LEU A 658 11.60 19.36 -3.55
N HIS A 659 12.43 20.06 -4.33
CA HIS A 659 12.02 20.72 -5.57
C HIS A 659 11.86 19.72 -6.72
N THR A 660 10.95 20.04 -7.64
CA THR A 660 10.77 19.32 -8.92
C THR A 660 10.94 20.31 -10.07
N ASP A 661 12.02 20.15 -10.84
CA ASP A 661 12.43 21.13 -11.85
C ASP A 661 11.89 20.81 -13.25
N SER A 662 11.36 19.61 -13.44
CA SER A 662 10.69 19.17 -14.68
C SER A 662 9.46 18.32 -14.41
N GLY A 663 8.73 18.04 -15.49
CA GLY A 663 7.56 17.16 -15.45
C GLY A 663 6.25 17.90 -15.22
N VAL A 664 5.16 17.15 -15.28
CA VAL A 664 3.82 17.61 -14.94
C VAL A 664 3.27 16.75 -13.79
N PRO A 665 2.51 17.32 -12.83
CA PRO A 665 2.17 16.57 -11.61
C PRO A 665 1.24 15.37 -11.91
N GLN A 666 1.69 14.14 -11.61
CA GLN A 666 0.91 12.92 -11.79
C GLN A 666 -0.27 12.88 -10.80
N GLY A 667 -1.48 13.19 -11.27
CA GLY A 667 -2.69 13.31 -10.44
C GLY A 667 -3.30 14.71 -10.38
N SER A 668 -2.68 15.66 -11.08
CA SER A 668 -3.31 16.93 -11.48
C SER A 668 -4.35 16.73 -12.58
N VAL A 669 -5.13 17.77 -12.85
CA VAL A 669 -6.13 17.76 -13.93
C VAL A 669 -5.51 18.27 -15.23
N LEU A 670 -4.69 19.32 -15.15
CA LEU A 670 -4.02 19.87 -16.34
C LEU A 670 -2.84 19.03 -16.82
N GLY A 671 -2.20 18.24 -15.95
CA GLY A 671 -1.01 17.47 -16.30
C GLY A 671 -1.15 16.60 -17.56
N PRO A 672 -2.17 15.73 -17.67
CA PRO A 672 -2.40 14.94 -18.88
C PRO A 672 -2.60 15.78 -20.14
N PHE A 673 -3.33 16.90 -20.05
CA PHE A 673 -3.54 17.81 -21.17
C PHE A 673 -2.22 18.46 -21.63
N LEU A 674 -1.43 18.98 -20.69
CA LEU A 674 -0.12 19.57 -20.98
C LEU A 674 0.83 18.54 -21.59
N PHE A 675 0.76 17.29 -21.13
CA PHE A 675 1.53 16.19 -21.70
C PHE A 675 1.11 15.87 -23.14
N LEU A 676 -0.19 15.87 -23.45
CA LEU A 676 -0.67 15.71 -24.82
C LEU A 676 -0.09 16.78 -25.74
N ILE A 677 -0.20 18.07 -25.37
CA ILE A 677 0.38 19.17 -26.16
C ILE A 677 1.89 19.01 -26.33
N TYR A 678 2.59 18.58 -25.26
CA TYR A 678 4.03 18.37 -25.30
C TYR A 678 4.46 17.30 -26.31
N LEU A 679 3.70 16.20 -26.41
CA LEU A 679 4.05 15.05 -27.27
C LEU A 679 3.46 15.16 -28.69
N ASN A 680 2.47 16.02 -28.91
CA ASN A 680 1.63 15.98 -30.11
C ASN A 680 2.39 16.17 -31.45
N ASP A 681 3.56 16.81 -31.43
CA ASP A 681 4.41 16.99 -32.61
C ASP A 681 5.38 15.82 -32.87
N ILE A 682 5.38 14.76 -32.04
CA ILE A 682 6.19 13.55 -32.28
C ILE A 682 5.81 12.86 -33.60
N SER A 683 4.56 13.05 -34.05
CA SER A 683 4.08 12.51 -35.32
C SER A 683 4.50 13.34 -36.54
N ASP A 684 5.04 14.55 -36.34
CA ASP A 684 5.44 15.41 -37.45
C ASP A 684 6.58 14.76 -38.23
N ASN A 685 6.52 14.87 -39.57
CA ASN A 685 7.52 14.32 -40.49
C ASN A 685 7.69 12.78 -40.45
N ILE A 686 6.84 12.06 -39.72
CA ILE A 686 6.79 10.59 -39.76
C ILE A 686 5.86 10.15 -40.90
N THR A 687 6.40 9.40 -41.86
CA THR A 687 5.67 8.90 -43.03
C THR A 687 4.83 7.65 -42.74
N ASN A 688 5.19 6.89 -41.71
CA ASN A 688 4.54 5.64 -41.33
C ASN A 688 3.31 5.84 -40.45
N ASN A 689 2.53 4.76 -40.29
CA ASN A 689 1.36 4.78 -39.42
C ASN A 689 1.78 4.80 -37.96
N ILE A 690 1.73 5.98 -37.34
CA ILE A 690 1.94 6.17 -35.92
C ILE A 690 0.60 6.20 -35.17
N ARG A 691 0.55 5.53 -34.02
CA ARG A 691 -0.57 5.49 -33.08
C ARG A 691 -0.05 5.89 -31.71
N LEU A 692 -0.71 6.86 -31.10
CA LEU A 692 -0.32 7.40 -29.80
C LEU A 692 -1.40 7.07 -28.78
N PHE A 693 -0.98 6.61 -27.61
CA PHE A 693 -1.83 6.54 -26.43
C PHE A 693 -1.06 7.12 -25.25
N ALA A 694 -1.22 8.43 -25.02
CA ALA A 694 -0.35 9.15 -24.11
C ALA A 694 1.13 8.96 -24.51
N ASP A 695 1.96 8.42 -23.63
CA ASP A 695 3.38 8.12 -23.86
C ASP A 695 3.61 6.85 -24.71
N ASP A 696 2.68 5.90 -24.70
CA ASP A 696 2.78 4.67 -25.50
C ASP A 696 2.68 5.03 -26.99
N THR A 697 3.78 4.77 -27.72
CA THR A 697 3.88 5.09 -29.15
C THR A 697 4.11 3.82 -29.94
N SER A 698 3.22 3.56 -30.90
CA SER A 698 3.33 2.41 -31.81
C SER A 698 3.45 2.90 -33.25
N LEU A 699 4.44 2.41 -33.98
CA LEU A 699 4.57 2.63 -35.41
C LEU A 699 4.39 1.31 -36.15
N PHE A 700 3.72 1.33 -37.29
CA PHE A 700 3.66 0.15 -38.14
C PHE A 700 3.71 0.47 -39.63
N THR A 701 4.24 -0.48 -40.39
CA THR A 701 4.32 -0.42 -41.85
C THR A 701 3.87 -1.73 -42.49
N ILE A 702 3.29 -1.62 -43.68
CA ILE A 702 2.84 -2.76 -44.50
C ILE A 702 3.93 -3.01 -45.54
N ILE A 703 4.47 -4.23 -45.57
CA ILE A 703 5.50 -4.63 -46.51
C ILE A 703 4.83 -5.03 -47.82
N HIS A 704 5.04 -4.25 -48.88
CA HIS A 704 4.45 -4.50 -50.19
C HIS A 704 5.33 -5.40 -51.07
N ASN A 705 6.66 -5.22 -51.04
CA ASN A 705 7.60 -5.91 -51.93
C ASN A 705 8.81 -6.48 -51.16
N ASP A 706 9.86 -5.67 -50.97
CA ASP A 706 11.14 -6.06 -50.40
C ASP A 706 11.26 -5.61 -48.92
N PRO A 707 11.48 -6.55 -47.98
CA PRO A 707 11.86 -6.31 -46.59
C PRO A 707 12.86 -5.18 -46.32
N LEU A 708 13.87 -5.01 -47.19
CA LEU A 708 14.95 -4.01 -47.02
C LEU A 708 14.48 -2.61 -47.41
N SER A 709 13.82 -2.48 -48.56
CA SER A 709 13.21 -1.22 -49.00
C SER A 709 12.22 -0.66 -47.96
N SER A 710 11.40 -1.52 -47.38
CA SER A 710 10.46 -1.14 -46.33
C SER A 710 11.12 -0.85 -44.98
N ALA A 711 12.31 -1.39 -44.70
CA ALA A 711 13.07 -1.03 -43.49
C ALA A 711 13.70 0.36 -43.62
N ASN A 712 14.20 0.72 -44.80
CA ASN A 712 14.76 2.05 -45.08
C ASN A 712 13.70 3.16 -45.11
N SER A 713 12.42 2.84 -45.30
CA SER A 713 11.30 3.78 -45.19
C SER A 713 10.73 3.91 -43.77
N ILE A 714 11.24 3.14 -42.80
CA ILE A 714 10.74 3.17 -41.41
C ILE A 714 11.29 4.37 -40.62
N THR A 715 12.52 4.79 -40.93
CA THR A 715 13.16 6.01 -40.46
C THR A 715 12.81 7.19 -41.34
#